data_AF-A0A368G4S8-F1
#
_entry.id   AF-A0A368G4S8-F1
#
_cell.length_a   1.000
_cell.length_b   1.000
_cell.length_c   1.000
_cell.angle_alpha   90.00
_cell.angle_beta   90.00
_cell.angle_gamma   90.00
#
_symmetry.space_group_name_H-M   'P 1'
#
loop_
_entity.id
_entity.type
_entity.pdbx_description
1 polymer ?
#
loop_
_entity_poly.entity_id
_entity_poly.type
_entity_poly.pdbx_seq_one_letter_code
_entity_poly.pdbx_strand_id
1 'polypeptide(L)'
;MGRNFQKKRKRLGIKPKESEAGKGDSRDEWRNHKPYKDIVKDNEKYWNFYKAQNLIPEDEWDAFCDALRTDLPVSFRVQGCHKDRDRLMHEMETKFFEPIAKSEDSDVYEPKPLPWYPGAYQTKMTRTAVRSHPILAHLHNFLVTEAEIGHISRQEAVSMIPPLLLNPDSNHLVLDMCAAPGSKTAQLIEMMHENTNSPGGMLIANDVDKKRCYMLIHQTLKRFHTASCVVICEDAARMPVLKGKDDEPLKFDRILCDVICSGDGTLRKNPEIWAKWTPQDALGLHRMQFSIAQRLTIFFLFFCLRLILFCRGAMLLKVGGRMVYSTCSMNPIEDEAVVAQLIRTSGGSLRLCDAHPLLPKLKALHGVSTWKVFDRDMNVYEKPQDVPEFLRKMICNSCFPPSEEETKQLHLEYCMRIVPHHQDTGGFFVALIEKVAESNFDSVVAVGAPAYKKQKMFKDEPFTFLKKDDERWFDIKNHYGIREDFEYENLFSRRLAEHDVNCRQLFYANSSVKDFVQRNMTAVSIQNAGMKMFSRNEQKVEATRFRLSQEGIRHLLPYMGKQLVKIEQDDMLKILKTEETMVPLESLRCKDDVRAQAAGSLVLFTDRADPVCTWVGFHTVAPYLSKEERVHMLRMMGIDCSEIEQMMKSKRKQKAAADRQAAELEKAVQASNSASDSVDVEGEENNLSALSETVINGSEDKEVVMRRELLGCGLSEDGQLGLGSRSAACVKLPEQIVGAPLNAVGTAVTSVACGERHTILLAEDGKMWSVGGNEDGQLGRGGRGPGSFTIYPVSFSGGVKMLQVAAGRSHSLAVAEDGRLFAWGSNEHGQLAMPRHISWQETPKFEFVFSLGGAVAVWGEQADGAILHSPQIVTQLIGVPVVRVVAGGRHCVAISAGGGVYVWGHNEYGQLGTGDTLPRSTPHFLEGMSAMHIIEAYCGDSHTLLLSQEGRLFAFGSDAHGQIGGGKKFDKHTNPAAVTELMGSTVTRVACGRYVRCSFFLSPFFALERLLSKIDL
;
A
#
# COMPACT_ATOMS: atom_id res chain seq x y z
N MET A 1 10.33 25.80 -4.54
CA MET A 1 9.56 26.98 -4.08
C MET A 1 10.05 28.25 -4.79
N GLY A 2 9.59 28.54 -6.02
CA GLY A 2 10.10 29.67 -6.82
C GLY A 2 9.05 30.66 -7.37
N ARG A 3 7.77 30.56 -6.97
CA ARG A 3 6.70 31.44 -7.50
C ARG A 3 6.44 32.73 -6.71
N ASN A 4 7.14 32.94 -5.59
CA ASN A 4 6.85 34.08 -4.70
C ASN A 4 7.75 35.32 -4.89
N PHE A 5 8.77 35.27 -5.75
CA PHE A 5 9.66 36.43 -5.94
C PHE A 5 9.18 37.42 -7.02
N GLN A 6 8.36 36.98 -7.99
CA GLN A 6 7.77 37.89 -8.99
C GLN A 6 6.56 38.68 -8.47
N LYS A 7 5.88 38.22 -7.41
CA LYS A 7 4.72 38.91 -6.82
C LYS A 7 5.07 40.17 -6.02
N LYS A 8 6.35 40.35 -5.64
CA LYS A 8 6.79 41.51 -4.82
C LYS A 8 6.96 42.80 -5.63
N ARG A 9 7.20 42.73 -6.95
CA ARG A 9 7.29 43.92 -7.83
C ARG A 9 5.95 44.61 -8.07
N LYS A 10 4.82 43.89 -8.01
CA LYS A 10 3.47 44.46 -8.16
C LYS A 10 2.95 45.22 -6.92
N ARG A 11 3.58 45.08 -5.76
CA ARG A 11 3.17 45.76 -4.51
C ARG A 11 3.73 47.17 -4.32
N LEU A 12 4.62 47.65 -5.21
CA LEU A 12 5.27 48.96 -5.09
C LEU A 12 4.83 50.00 -6.13
N GLY A 13 3.76 49.76 -6.89
CA GLY A 13 3.12 50.82 -7.68
C GLY A 13 3.93 51.43 -8.83
N ILE A 14 4.97 50.77 -9.33
CA ILE A 14 5.75 51.26 -10.48
C ILE A 14 5.12 50.75 -11.78
N LYS A 15 4.58 51.67 -12.60
CA LYS A 15 3.99 51.38 -13.93
C LYS A 15 5.07 50.94 -14.94
N PRO A 16 4.87 49.92 -15.78
CA PRO A 16 5.74 49.64 -16.92
C PRO A 16 5.39 50.53 -18.11
N LYS A 17 6.42 51.00 -18.82
CA LYS A 17 6.34 51.74 -20.10
C LYS A 17 5.89 50.82 -21.25
N GLU A 18 5.11 51.39 -22.16
CA GLU A 18 4.68 50.84 -23.46
C GLU A 18 5.79 50.86 -24.53
N SER A 19 5.73 49.89 -25.46
CA SER A 19 6.10 49.90 -26.90
C SER A 19 6.43 48.44 -27.29
N GLU A 20 6.05 47.85 -28.41
CA GLU A 20 5.20 48.16 -29.57
C GLU A 20 5.07 46.83 -30.35
N ALA A 21 4.05 46.79 -31.22
CA ALA A 21 3.51 45.65 -31.94
C ALA A 21 4.46 44.84 -32.85
N GLY A 22 4.09 43.56 -33.07
CA GLY A 22 4.53 42.73 -34.19
C GLY A 22 3.87 41.34 -34.19
N LYS A 23 2.73 41.21 -34.87
CA LYS A 23 1.99 39.94 -35.10
C LYS A 23 2.70 39.04 -36.13
N GLY A 24 2.66 37.73 -35.89
CA GLY A 24 2.94 36.69 -36.88
C GLY A 24 2.38 35.35 -36.41
N ASP A 25 1.46 34.81 -37.19
CA ASP A 25 0.57 33.67 -36.97
C ASP A 25 1.29 32.31 -36.86
N SER A 26 0.87 31.44 -35.93
CA SER A 26 1.35 30.04 -35.86
C SER A 26 0.23 29.10 -35.39
N ARG A 27 -0.75 28.86 -36.27
CA ARG A 27 -1.81 27.85 -36.10
C ARG A 27 -1.39 26.42 -36.46
N ASP A 28 -0.09 26.11 -36.55
CA ASP A 28 0.42 24.81 -37.05
C ASP A 28 1.38 24.03 -36.11
N GLU A 29 1.42 24.33 -34.81
CA GLU A 29 2.40 23.71 -33.88
C GLU A 29 1.86 22.66 -32.88
N TRP A 30 0.76 21.96 -33.19
CA TRP A 30 0.22 20.90 -32.31
C TRP A 30 0.34 19.47 -32.88
N ARG A 31 1.22 19.28 -33.87
CA ARG A 31 1.54 17.94 -34.43
C ARG A 31 2.92 17.39 -34.10
N ASN A 32 3.73 18.07 -33.31
CA ASN A 32 5.06 17.57 -32.91
C ASN A 32 5.14 17.26 -31.41
N HIS A 33 5.40 15.99 -31.12
CA HIS A 33 5.98 15.54 -29.85
C HIS A 33 7.09 16.50 -29.42
N LYS A 34 6.90 17.30 -28.36
CA LYS A 34 8.03 17.95 -27.70
C LYS A 34 8.72 16.90 -26.80
N PRO A 35 10.03 16.67 -26.96
CA PRO A 35 10.81 15.84 -26.04
C PRO A 35 10.69 16.40 -24.61
N TYR A 36 10.91 15.55 -23.61
CA TYR A 36 11.06 15.95 -22.21
C TYR A 36 11.92 17.24 -22.16
N LYS A 37 11.42 18.35 -21.60
CA LYS A 37 12.27 19.55 -21.43
C LYS A 37 13.50 19.11 -20.64
N ASP A 38 14.69 19.27 -21.20
CA ASP A 38 15.94 18.92 -20.53
C ASP A 38 15.99 19.67 -19.19
N ILE A 39 15.93 18.90 -18.10
CA ILE A 39 16.08 19.45 -16.76
C ILE A 39 17.53 19.92 -16.67
N VAL A 40 17.74 21.19 -16.31
CA VAL A 40 19.08 21.74 -16.09
C VAL A 40 19.74 20.95 -14.96
N LYS A 41 20.74 20.12 -15.32
CA LYS A 41 21.53 19.30 -14.39
C LYS A 41 22.63 20.15 -13.74
N ASP A 42 22.22 21.24 -13.10
CA ASP A 42 23.13 22.17 -12.47
C ASP A 42 22.49 22.82 -11.23
N ASN A 43 23.28 22.95 -10.16
CA ASN A 43 22.86 23.59 -8.91
C ASN A 43 24.09 24.17 -8.18
N GLU A 44 24.24 25.49 -8.21
CA GLU A 44 25.38 26.19 -7.59
C GLU A 44 25.51 25.90 -6.08
N LYS A 45 24.40 25.78 -5.35
CA LYS A 45 24.44 25.49 -3.92
C LYS A 45 24.99 24.09 -3.64
N TYR A 46 24.65 23.13 -4.49
CA TYR A 46 25.15 21.76 -4.39
C TYR A 46 26.66 21.71 -4.56
N TRP A 47 27.19 22.34 -5.60
CA TRP A 47 28.63 22.39 -5.86
C TRP A 47 29.39 23.10 -4.75
N ASN A 48 28.90 24.27 -4.32
CA ASN A 48 29.53 25.03 -3.24
C ASN A 48 29.54 24.26 -1.92
N PHE A 49 28.48 23.49 -1.62
CA PHE A 49 28.42 22.65 -0.42
C PHE A 49 29.45 21.54 -0.47
N TYR A 50 29.44 20.68 -1.50
CA TYR A 50 30.35 19.54 -1.57
C TYR A 50 31.82 19.95 -1.71
N LYS A 51 32.09 21.07 -2.40
CA LYS A 51 33.44 21.65 -2.48
C LYS A 51 33.91 22.17 -1.12
N ALA A 52 33.03 22.82 -0.36
CA ALA A 52 33.37 23.33 0.96
C ALA A 52 33.52 22.21 2.02
N GLN A 53 32.87 21.06 1.82
CA GLN A 53 33.02 19.86 2.67
C GLN A 53 34.33 19.11 2.44
N ASN A 54 34.99 19.30 1.29
CA ASN A 54 36.27 18.67 0.94
C ASN A 54 36.24 17.13 1.03
N LEU A 55 35.13 16.51 0.60
CA LEU A 55 34.96 15.04 0.62
C LEU A 55 35.64 14.34 -0.57
N ILE A 56 35.82 15.09 -1.66
CA ILE A 56 36.35 14.58 -2.92
C ILE A 56 37.67 15.31 -3.16
N PRO A 57 38.76 14.60 -3.49
CA PRO A 57 40.04 15.21 -3.84
C PRO A 57 39.89 16.27 -4.94
N GLU A 58 40.63 17.39 -4.84
CA GLU A 58 40.50 18.51 -5.79
C GLU A 58 40.83 18.11 -7.23
N ASP A 59 41.73 17.15 -7.42
CA ASP A 59 42.12 16.59 -8.72
C ASP A 59 41.03 15.73 -9.37
N GLU A 60 40.10 15.18 -8.58
CA GLU A 60 38.98 14.37 -9.08
C GLU A 60 37.67 15.16 -9.22
N TRP A 61 37.65 16.42 -8.79
CA TRP A 61 36.42 17.21 -8.68
C TRP A 61 35.68 17.39 -10.02
N ASP A 62 36.42 17.66 -11.10
CA ASP A 62 35.82 17.86 -12.43
C ASP A 62 35.20 16.56 -12.95
N ALA A 63 35.90 15.42 -12.75
CA ALA A 63 35.39 14.11 -13.11
C ALA A 63 34.12 13.74 -12.31
N PHE A 64 34.06 14.09 -11.03
CA PHE A 64 32.86 13.93 -10.21
C PHE A 64 31.68 14.74 -10.73
N CYS A 65 31.91 16.01 -11.07
CA CYS A 65 30.87 16.89 -11.62
C CYS A 65 30.30 16.35 -12.94
N ASP A 66 31.17 15.88 -13.82
CA ASP A 66 30.78 15.33 -15.11
C ASP A 66 30.02 14.01 -14.96
N ALA A 67 30.48 13.12 -14.08
CA ALA A 67 29.78 11.88 -13.78
C ALA A 67 28.34 12.12 -13.29
N LEU A 68 28.12 13.09 -12.39
CA LEU A 68 26.80 13.45 -11.90
C LEU A 68 25.86 14.01 -12.98
N ARG A 69 26.40 14.67 -14.01
CA ARG A 69 25.61 15.19 -15.15
C ARG A 69 25.21 14.09 -16.13
N THR A 70 25.91 12.96 -16.15
CA THR A 70 25.56 11.83 -17.01
C THR A 70 24.47 10.95 -16.39
N ASP A 71 23.66 10.32 -17.25
CA ASP A 71 22.63 9.39 -16.81
C ASP A 71 23.26 8.15 -16.17
N LEU A 72 22.59 7.58 -15.16
CA LEU A 72 23.05 6.37 -14.50
C LEU A 72 22.95 5.17 -15.47
N PRO A 73 24.00 4.34 -15.63
CA PRO A 73 23.91 3.17 -16.48
C PRO A 73 22.94 2.12 -15.92
N VAL A 74 22.39 1.30 -16.80
CA VAL A 74 21.50 0.20 -16.41
C VAL A 74 22.35 -0.94 -15.86
N SER A 75 22.06 -1.35 -14.63
CA SER A 75 22.68 -2.52 -14.00
C SER A 75 21.66 -3.62 -13.73
N PHE A 76 22.11 -4.86 -13.87
CA PHE A 76 21.34 -6.07 -13.57
C PHE A 76 22.27 -7.15 -13.03
N ARG A 77 21.70 -8.13 -12.34
CA ARG A 77 22.44 -9.27 -11.80
C ARG A 77 21.69 -10.56 -12.05
N VAL A 78 22.43 -11.62 -12.35
CA VAL A 78 21.90 -12.97 -12.37
C VAL A 78 21.82 -13.49 -10.93
N GLN A 79 20.73 -14.19 -10.62
CA GLN A 79 20.49 -14.75 -9.31
C GLN A 79 21.55 -15.80 -8.93
N GLY A 80 22.10 -15.66 -7.72
CA GLY A 80 23.24 -16.46 -7.27
C GLY A 80 22.93 -17.95 -7.04
N CYS A 81 21.74 -18.26 -6.51
CA CYS A 81 21.32 -19.60 -6.11
C CYS A 81 20.69 -20.45 -7.24
N HIS A 82 20.56 -19.91 -8.46
CA HIS A 82 19.90 -20.63 -9.54
C HIS A 82 20.81 -21.72 -10.13
N LYS A 83 20.28 -22.93 -10.34
CA LYS A 83 21.05 -24.07 -10.89
C LYS A 83 21.59 -23.79 -12.30
N ASP A 84 20.80 -23.09 -13.11
CA ASP A 84 21.18 -22.74 -14.48
C ASP A 84 21.96 -21.41 -14.58
N ARG A 85 22.43 -20.84 -13.47
CA ARG A 85 23.14 -19.54 -13.47
C ARG A 85 24.26 -19.51 -14.49
N ASP A 86 25.19 -20.46 -14.42
CA ASP A 86 26.39 -20.46 -15.26
C ASP A 86 26.03 -20.66 -16.74
N ARG A 87 24.99 -21.45 -17.02
CA ARG A 87 24.46 -21.65 -18.36
C ARG A 87 23.77 -20.41 -18.91
N LEU A 88 22.95 -19.75 -18.09
CA LEU A 88 22.27 -18.51 -18.45
C LEU A 88 23.29 -17.40 -18.75
N MET A 89 24.34 -17.32 -17.95
CA MET A 89 25.47 -16.40 -18.15
C MET A 89 26.19 -16.68 -19.48
N HIS A 90 26.50 -17.95 -19.76
CA HIS A 90 27.12 -18.35 -21.03
C HIS A 90 26.24 -18.03 -22.25
N GLU A 91 24.93 -18.27 -22.16
CA GLU A 91 23.96 -17.89 -23.21
C GLU A 91 23.90 -16.37 -23.41
N MET A 92 24.01 -15.58 -22.34
CA MET A 92 24.05 -14.12 -22.43
C MET A 92 25.31 -13.62 -23.14
N GLU A 93 26.45 -14.19 -22.77
CA GLU A 93 27.76 -13.85 -23.35
C GLU A 93 27.80 -14.19 -24.84
N THR A 94 27.43 -15.42 -25.21
CA THR A 94 27.52 -15.91 -26.58
C THR A 94 26.48 -15.29 -27.53
N LYS A 95 25.21 -15.16 -27.09
CA LYS A 95 24.12 -14.67 -27.97
C LYS A 95 24.00 -13.16 -28.04
N PHE A 96 24.42 -12.44 -27.00
CA PHE A 96 24.23 -10.99 -26.94
C PHE A 96 25.55 -10.24 -26.79
N PHE A 97 26.45 -10.61 -25.88
CA PHE A 97 27.63 -9.79 -25.62
C PHE A 97 28.65 -9.89 -26.76
N GLU A 98 28.97 -11.08 -27.24
CA GLU A 98 29.89 -11.23 -28.39
C GLU A 98 29.41 -10.52 -29.66
N PRO A 99 28.12 -10.59 -30.07
CA PRO A 99 27.62 -9.82 -31.21
C PRO A 99 27.63 -8.31 -30.99
N ILE A 100 27.37 -7.84 -29.77
CA ILE A 100 27.47 -6.40 -29.43
C ILE A 100 28.93 -5.95 -29.47
N ALA A 101 29.86 -6.78 -28.98
CA ALA A 101 31.29 -6.50 -29.00
C ALA A 101 31.87 -6.43 -30.42
N LYS A 102 31.27 -7.16 -31.37
CA LYS A 102 31.63 -7.12 -32.80
C LYS A 102 30.97 -5.96 -33.57
N SER A 103 30.06 -5.22 -32.95
CA SER A 103 29.40 -4.08 -33.58
C SER A 103 30.23 -2.80 -33.45
N GLU A 104 30.06 -1.84 -34.37
CA GLU A 104 30.78 -0.54 -34.34
C GLU A 104 30.55 0.24 -33.03
N ASP A 105 29.47 -0.06 -32.30
CA ASP A 105 29.09 0.61 -31.04
C ASP A 105 29.52 -0.16 -29.76
N SER A 106 30.47 -1.10 -29.87
CA SER A 106 30.95 -1.97 -28.78
C SER A 106 31.27 -1.19 -27.49
N ASP A 107 32.03 -0.09 -27.60
CA ASP A 107 32.49 0.67 -26.43
C ASP A 107 31.37 1.34 -25.63
N VAL A 108 30.19 1.54 -26.24
CA VAL A 108 29.09 2.29 -25.65
C VAL A 108 28.06 1.38 -25.00
N TYR A 109 27.68 0.28 -25.65
CA TYR A 109 26.52 -0.52 -25.23
C TYR A 109 26.84 -1.90 -24.66
N GLU A 110 28.07 -2.39 -24.82
CA GLU A 110 28.49 -3.69 -24.29
C GLU A 110 28.24 -3.76 -22.77
N PRO A 111 27.51 -4.78 -22.28
CA PRO A 111 27.39 -5.04 -20.85
C PRO A 111 28.71 -5.47 -20.24
N LYS A 112 29.26 -4.62 -19.37
CA LYS A 112 30.53 -4.87 -18.67
C LYS A 112 30.24 -5.50 -17.29
N PRO A 113 30.99 -6.53 -16.88
CA PRO A 113 30.82 -7.14 -15.56
C PRO A 113 31.26 -6.16 -14.46
N LEU A 114 30.55 -6.17 -13.32
CA LEU A 114 30.93 -5.40 -12.14
C LEU A 114 32.11 -6.10 -11.43
N PRO A 115 33.27 -5.44 -11.23
CA PRO A 115 34.47 -6.08 -10.69
C PRO A 115 34.29 -6.74 -9.33
N TRP A 116 33.43 -6.18 -8.46
CA TRP A 116 33.24 -6.64 -7.07
C TRP A 116 32.05 -7.59 -6.89
N TYR A 117 31.27 -7.87 -7.94
CA TYR A 117 30.13 -8.79 -7.86
C TYR A 117 30.08 -9.70 -9.10
N PRO A 118 30.56 -10.95 -9.00
CA PRO A 118 30.39 -11.96 -10.04
C PRO A 118 28.91 -12.16 -10.41
N GLY A 119 28.57 -12.17 -11.70
CA GLY A 119 27.18 -12.32 -12.14
C GLY A 119 26.39 -11.02 -12.26
N ALA A 120 26.98 -9.87 -11.93
CA ALA A 120 26.38 -8.56 -12.12
C ALA A 120 27.05 -7.80 -13.27
N TYR A 121 26.23 -7.10 -14.05
CA TYR A 121 26.66 -6.38 -15.25
C TYR A 121 26.07 -4.97 -15.29
N GLN A 122 26.74 -4.10 -16.03
CA GLN A 122 26.35 -2.71 -16.23
C GLN A 122 26.54 -2.30 -17.70
N THR A 123 25.58 -1.54 -18.24
CA THR A 123 25.59 -1.08 -19.63
C THR A 123 24.91 0.28 -19.76
N LYS A 124 25.42 1.12 -20.67
CA LYS A 124 24.87 2.46 -20.96
C LYS A 124 23.71 2.43 -21.96
N MET A 125 22.99 1.31 -22.06
CA MET A 125 21.83 1.20 -22.93
C MET A 125 20.77 2.25 -22.58
N THR A 126 20.44 3.11 -23.54
CA THR A 126 19.34 4.08 -23.39
C THR A 126 18.06 3.54 -23.99
N ARG A 127 16.90 4.07 -23.58
CA ARG A 127 15.61 3.72 -24.19
C ARG A 127 15.55 4.00 -25.69
N THR A 128 16.30 4.99 -26.15
CA THR A 128 16.42 5.35 -27.56
C THR A 128 17.26 4.33 -28.32
N ALA A 129 18.42 3.93 -27.77
CA ALA A 129 19.30 2.91 -28.37
C ALA A 129 18.62 1.53 -28.48
N VAL A 130 17.81 1.15 -27.48
CA VAL A 130 17.02 -0.09 -27.50
C VAL A 130 15.96 -0.09 -28.62
N ARG A 131 15.53 1.08 -29.10
CA ARG A 131 14.57 1.19 -30.22
C ARG A 131 15.25 1.18 -31.58
N SER A 132 16.48 1.70 -31.68
CA SER A 132 17.22 1.79 -32.95
C SER A 132 17.97 0.51 -33.31
N HIS A 133 18.55 -0.21 -32.34
CA HIS A 133 19.34 -1.43 -32.61
C HIS A 133 18.55 -2.72 -32.35
N PRO A 134 18.40 -3.62 -33.34
CA PRO A 134 17.71 -4.90 -33.17
C PRO A 134 18.31 -5.79 -32.09
N ILE A 135 19.66 -5.85 -31.98
CA ILE A 135 20.36 -6.69 -31.00
C ILE A 135 20.10 -6.20 -29.57
N LEU A 136 20.18 -4.88 -29.32
CA LEU A 136 19.84 -4.28 -28.02
C LEU A 136 18.36 -4.47 -27.68
N ALA A 137 17.48 -4.43 -28.67
CA ALA A 137 16.07 -4.73 -28.49
C ALA A 137 15.85 -6.19 -28.06
N HIS A 138 16.60 -7.14 -28.62
CA HIS A 138 16.54 -8.56 -28.23
C HIS A 138 17.06 -8.76 -26.81
N LEU A 139 18.25 -8.23 -26.49
CA LEU A 139 18.82 -8.26 -25.13
C LEU A 139 17.86 -7.66 -24.10
N HIS A 140 17.25 -6.50 -24.38
CA HIS A 140 16.29 -5.90 -23.47
C HIS A 140 15.07 -6.81 -23.22
N ASN A 141 14.52 -7.47 -24.25
CA ASN A 141 13.38 -8.38 -24.07
C ASN A 141 13.77 -9.59 -23.24
N PHE A 142 14.93 -10.19 -23.53
CA PHE A 142 15.51 -11.27 -22.73
C PHE A 142 15.61 -10.87 -21.25
N LEU A 143 16.18 -9.70 -20.96
CA LEU A 143 16.30 -9.16 -19.60
C LEU A 143 14.95 -8.81 -18.96
N VAL A 144 13.86 -8.62 -19.73
CA VAL A 144 12.51 -8.45 -19.14
C VAL A 144 11.95 -9.81 -18.78
N THR A 145 11.97 -10.76 -19.70
CA THR A 145 11.42 -12.12 -19.52
C THR A 145 12.07 -12.81 -18.32
N GLU A 146 13.40 -12.85 -18.26
CA GLU A 146 14.13 -13.46 -17.14
C GLU A 146 13.93 -12.71 -15.81
N ALA A 147 13.65 -11.40 -15.86
CA ALA A 147 13.39 -10.61 -14.66
C ALA A 147 11.96 -10.76 -14.12
N GLU A 148 11.00 -11.15 -14.96
CA GLU A 148 9.64 -11.46 -14.52
C GLU A 148 9.58 -12.81 -13.81
N ILE A 149 10.36 -13.79 -14.27
CA ILE A 149 10.49 -15.11 -13.64
C ILE A 149 11.31 -15.02 -12.34
N GLY A 150 12.28 -14.10 -12.29
CA GLY A 150 13.09 -13.86 -11.10
C GLY A 150 14.54 -14.34 -11.19
N HIS A 151 14.98 -14.84 -12.35
CA HIS A 151 16.37 -15.27 -12.57
C HIS A 151 17.34 -14.10 -12.74
N ILE A 152 16.84 -12.97 -13.24
CA ILE A 152 17.61 -11.73 -13.37
C ILE A 152 16.95 -10.63 -12.54
N SER A 153 17.73 -9.98 -11.67
CA SER A 153 17.25 -8.83 -10.90
C SER A 153 17.81 -7.54 -11.49
N ARG A 154 16.92 -6.58 -11.77
CA ARG A 154 17.31 -5.21 -12.13
C ARG A 154 17.50 -4.41 -10.84
N GLN A 155 18.74 -4.18 -10.48
CA GLN A 155 19.12 -3.51 -9.24
C GLN A 155 20.31 -2.59 -9.53
N GLU A 156 20.31 -1.44 -8.88
CA GLU A 156 21.39 -0.46 -8.98
C GLU A 156 22.70 -1.01 -8.38
N ALA A 157 23.83 -0.78 -9.05
CA ALA A 157 25.13 -1.32 -8.66
C ALA A 157 25.48 -1.06 -7.17
N VAL A 158 25.32 0.19 -6.70
CA VAL A 158 25.60 0.54 -5.30
C VAL A 158 24.60 -0.07 -4.31
N SER A 159 23.37 -0.31 -4.74
CA SER A 159 22.35 -0.96 -3.92
C SER A 159 22.62 -2.46 -3.70
N MET A 160 23.56 -3.05 -4.43
CA MET A 160 23.97 -4.45 -4.25
C MET A 160 24.98 -4.64 -3.11
N ILE A 161 25.64 -3.56 -2.66
CA ILE A 161 26.73 -3.60 -1.69
C ILE A 161 26.25 -4.00 -0.28
N PRO A 162 25.16 -3.43 0.28
CA PRO A 162 24.79 -3.72 1.66
C PRO A 162 24.52 -5.21 1.96
N PRO A 163 23.78 -5.96 1.11
CA PRO A 163 23.61 -7.40 1.33
C PRO A 163 24.91 -8.20 1.24
N LEU A 164 25.83 -7.83 0.32
CA LEU A 164 27.13 -8.50 0.20
C LEU A 164 27.99 -8.34 1.47
N LEU A 165 27.99 -7.15 2.07
CA LEU A 165 28.71 -6.89 3.31
C LEU A 165 28.05 -7.56 4.53
N LEU A 166 26.73 -7.69 4.51
CA LEU A 166 25.99 -8.36 5.58
C LEU A 166 26.26 -9.88 5.60
N ASN A 167 26.44 -10.47 4.43
CA ASN A 167 26.78 -11.88 4.22
C ASN A 167 25.97 -12.86 5.12
N PRO A 168 24.64 -12.97 4.89
CA PRO A 168 23.80 -13.90 5.63
C PRO A 168 24.10 -15.37 5.25
N ASP A 169 23.73 -16.29 6.13
CA ASP A 169 23.89 -17.74 5.97
C ASP A 169 22.50 -18.38 6.06
N SER A 170 22.32 -19.60 5.58
CA SER A 170 21.04 -20.31 5.49
C SER A 170 20.36 -20.51 6.84
N ASN A 171 21.11 -20.48 7.95
CA ASN A 171 20.60 -20.64 9.32
C ASN A 171 20.44 -19.34 10.10
N HIS A 172 20.88 -18.20 9.54
CA HIS A 172 20.79 -16.91 10.22
C HIS A 172 19.35 -16.40 10.33
N LEU A 173 19.07 -15.70 11.43
CA LEU A 173 17.91 -14.84 11.58
C LEU A 173 18.28 -13.44 11.07
N VAL A 174 17.62 -13.02 9.99
CA VAL A 174 17.91 -11.78 9.28
C VAL A 174 16.72 -10.83 9.37
N LEU A 175 16.97 -9.55 9.63
CA LEU A 175 15.95 -8.49 9.62
C LEU A 175 16.30 -7.43 8.59
N ASP A 176 15.39 -7.18 7.66
CA ASP A 176 15.41 -6.03 6.76
C ASP A 176 14.39 -5.01 7.25
N MET A 177 14.87 -3.90 7.81
CA MET A 177 14.02 -2.94 8.52
C MET A 177 13.16 -2.06 7.61
N CYS A 178 13.60 -1.86 6.36
CA CYS A 178 13.00 -0.96 5.38
C CYS A 178 13.06 -1.63 4.01
N ALA A 179 12.28 -2.69 3.87
CA ALA A 179 12.47 -3.69 2.84
C ALA A 179 12.00 -3.23 1.44
N ALA A 180 10.95 -2.41 1.33
CA ALA A 180 10.39 -2.09 0.01
C ALA A 180 11.28 -1.10 -0.75
N PRO A 181 11.51 -1.28 -2.07
CA PRO A 181 10.73 -2.11 -2.99
C PRO A 181 11.08 -3.61 -3.03
N GLY A 182 12.15 -4.06 -2.35
CA GLY A 182 12.48 -5.48 -2.17
C GLY A 182 13.72 -5.98 -2.88
N SER A 183 14.45 -5.12 -3.60
CA SER A 183 15.68 -5.54 -4.31
C SER A 183 16.76 -6.11 -3.38
N LYS A 184 16.97 -5.47 -2.22
CA LYS A 184 17.92 -5.93 -1.19
C LYS A 184 17.40 -7.17 -0.47
N THR A 185 16.11 -7.20 -0.13
CA THR A 185 15.44 -8.37 0.45
C THR A 185 15.59 -9.59 -0.46
N ALA A 186 15.35 -9.44 -1.77
CA ALA A 186 15.55 -10.50 -2.76
C ALA A 186 16.99 -11.02 -2.74
N GLN A 187 17.97 -10.11 -2.75
CA GLN A 187 19.39 -10.48 -2.69
C GLN A 187 19.73 -11.24 -1.40
N LEU A 188 19.18 -10.84 -0.25
CA LEU A 188 19.37 -11.55 1.02
C LEU A 188 18.79 -12.97 0.97
N ILE A 189 17.59 -13.13 0.41
CA ILE A 189 16.97 -14.46 0.26
C ILE A 189 17.85 -15.34 -0.63
N GLU A 190 18.36 -14.80 -1.74
CA GLU A 190 19.22 -15.56 -2.65
C GLU A 190 20.50 -16.04 -1.98
N MET A 191 21.15 -15.19 -1.19
CA MET A 191 22.35 -15.56 -0.43
C MET A 191 22.05 -16.66 0.61
N MET A 192 20.87 -16.62 1.26
CA MET A 192 20.45 -17.67 2.18
C MET A 192 20.13 -19.02 1.48
N HIS A 193 19.85 -18.99 0.17
CA HIS A 193 19.52 -20.16 -0.65
C HIS A 193 20.69 -20.67 -1.50
N GLU A 194 21.88 -20.06 -1.42
CA GLU A 194 23.01 -20.39 -2.31
C GLU A 194 23.44 -21.86 -2.20
N ASN A 195 23.44 -22.41 -0.98
CA ASN A 195 23.89 -23.78 -0.69
C ASN A 195 22.74 -24.74 -0.35
N THR A 196 21.50 -24.27 -0.27
CA THR A 196 20.33 -25.09 0.13
C THR A 196 19.03 -24.55 -0.44
N ASN A 197 18.14 -25.45 -0.87
CA ASN A 197 16.79 -25.08 -1.30
C ASN A 197 15.84 -24.81 -0.11
N SER A 198 16.25 -25.17 1.11
CA SER A 198 15.40 -25.16 2.30
C SER A 198 16.18 -24.59 3.49
N PRO A 199 16.33 -23.25 3.60
CA PRO A 199 17.06 -22.63 4.69
C PRO A 199 16.32 -22.83 6.02
N GLY A 200 17.05 -23.21 7.08
CA GLY A 200 16.51 -23.33 8.44
C GLY A 200 16.29 -21.98 9.14
N GLY A 201 16.99 -20.94 8.68
CA GLY A 201 16.92 -19.56 9.18
C GLY A 201 15.64 -18.83 8.76
N MET A 202 15.55 -17.54 9.07
CA MET A 202 14.37 -16.72 8.73
C MET A 202 14.78 -15.30 8.37
N LEU A 203 14.19 -14.76 7.30
CA LEU A 203 14.26 -13.35 6.94
C LEU A 203 12.93 -12.66 7.29
N ILE A 204 12.99 -11.59 8.07
CA ILE A 204 11.86 -10.69 8.32
C ILE A 204 12.05 -9.42 7.50
N ALA A 205 11.13 -9.15 6.59
CA ALA A 205 11.08 -7.95 5.79
C ALA A 205 10.01 -7.00 6.34
N ASN A 206 10.42 -5.82 6.81
CA ASN A 206 9.52 -4.82 7.37
C ASN A 206 9.42 -3.58 6.49
N ASP A 207 8.22 -3.02 6.35
CA ASP A 207 8.01 -1.67 5.86
C ASP A 207 6.85 -1.01 6.63
N VAL A 208 6.84 0.32 6.70
CA VAL A 208 5.81 1.07 7.40
C VAL A 208 4.52 1.21 6.58
N ASP A 209 4.62 1.13 5.24
CA ASP A 209 3.49 1.29 4.32
C ASP A 209 2.99 -0.05 3.78
N LYS A 210 1.74 -0.40 4.09
CA LYS A 210 1.07 -1.62 3.62
C LYS A 210 1.06 -1.75 2.09
N LYS A 211 0.94 -0.66 1.33
CA LYS A 211 1.02 -0.69 -0.15
C LYS A 211 2.41 -1.07 -0.62
N ARG A 212 3.45 -0.57 0.06
CA ARG A 212 4.85 -0.92 -0.21
C ARG A 212 5.14 -2.37 0.16
N CYS A 213 4.56 -2.90 1.23
CA CYS A 213 4.60 -4.33 1.56
C CYS A 213 3.98 -5.18 0.45
N TYR A 214 2.83 -4.79 -0.12
CA TYR A 214 2.25 -5.53 -1.25
C TYR A 214 3.14 -5.49 -2.50
N MET A 215 3.79 -4.36 -2.79
CA MET A 215 4.78 -4.29 -3.86
C MET A 215 5.97 -5.22 -3.60
N LEU A 216 6.49 -5.25 -2.37
CA LEU A 216 7.56 -6.17 -1.96
C LEU A 216 7.17 -7.63 -2.20
N ILE A 217 5.97 -8.04 -1.72
CA ILE A 217 5.46 -9.41 -1.91
C ILE A 217 5.36 -9.73 -3.41
N HIS A 218 4.83 -8.81 -4.22
CA HIS A 218 4.64 -9.03 -5.65
C HIS A 218 5.96 -9.04 -6.44
N GLN A 219 6.93 -8.21 -6.08
CA GLN A 219 8.18 -8.06 -6.82
C GLN A 219 9.23 -9.08 -6.39
N THR A 220 9.19 -9.49 -5.12
CA THR A 220 10.20 -10.37 -4.53
C THR A 220 9.66 -11.78 -4.35
N LEU A 221 8.63 -11.95 -3.52
CA LEU A 221 8.18 -13.28 -3.07
C LEU A 221 7.37 -14.06 -4.10
N LYS A 222 6.71 -13.38 -5.05
CA LYS A 222 6.08 -14.04 -6.21
C LYS A 222 7.09 -14.50 -7.26
N ARG A 223 8.29 -13.92 -7.28
CA ARG A 223 9.35 -14.30 -8.22
C ARG A 223 10.31 -15.30 -7.59
N PHE A 224 10.54 -15.16 -6.30
CA PHE A 224 11.35 -16.06 -5.50
C PHE A 224 10.52 -16.71 -4.40
N HIS A 225 10.08 -17.93 -4.66
CA HIS A 225 9.27 -18.72 -3.74
C HIS A 225 10.15 -19.25 -2.60
N THR A 226 9.88 -18.81 -1.38
CA THR A 226 10.65 -19.23 -0.20
C THR A 226 9.77 -19.50 1.02
N ALA A 227 10.11 -20.55 1.77
CA ALA A 227 9.47 -20.90 3.03
C ALA A 227 10.02 -20.09 4.23
N SER A 228 11.14 -19.37 4.05
CA SER A 228 11.93 -18.78 5.13
C SER A 228 11.75 -17.26 5.26
N CYS A 229 10.77 -16.64 4.59
CA CYS A 229 10.54 -15.20 4.62
C CYS A 229 9.18 -14.82 5.23
N VAL A 230 9.18 -13.75 6.02
CA VAL A 230 7.98 -13.12 6.59
C VAL A 230 7.98 -11.64 6.23
N VAL A 231 6.83 -11.10 5.81
CA VAL A 231 6.64 -9.67 5.56
C VAL A 231 5.75 -9.10 6.65
N ILE A 232 6.26 -8.12 7.38
CA ILE A 232 5.53 -7.41 8.43
C ILE A 232 5.33 -5.95 8.05
N CYS A 233 4.27 -5.35 8.59
CA CYS A 233 3.92 -3.96 8.37
C CYS A 233 3.91 -3.21 9.70
N GLU A 234 5.08 -2.76 10.15
CA GLU A 234 5.24 -2.01 11.40
C GLU A 234 6.17 -0.82 11.21
N ASP A 235 5.96 0.21 12.04
CA ASP A 235 6.94 1.29 12.18
C ASP A 235 8.18 0.72 12.87
N ALA A 236 9.28 0.55 12.14
CA ALA A 236 10.48 -0.06 12.69
C ALA A 236 11.08 0.76 13.84
N ALA A 237 10.79 2.06 13.97
CA ALA A 237 11.20 2.84 15.14
C ALA A 237 10.42 2.46 16.41
N ARG A 238 9.25 1.82 16.26
CA ARG A 238 8.32 1.45 17.34
C ARG A 238 7.99 -0.06 17.38
N MET A 239 8.72 -0.88 16.63
CA MET A 239 8.42 -2.30 16.43
C MET A 239 8.41 -3.09 17.75
N PRO A 240 7.32 -3.74 18.16
CA PRO A 240 7.22 -4.39 19.47
C PRO A 240 8.36 -5.39 19.72
N VAL A 241 8.63 -5.69 20.99
CA VAL A 241 9.57 -6.77 21.34
C VAL A 241 9.00 -8.07 20.79
N LEU A 242 9.67 -8.60 19.76
CA LEU A 242 9.28 -9.82 19.10
C LEU A 242 9.64 -11.00 20.01
N LYS A 243 8.76 -11.99 20.09
CA LYS A 243 8.95 -13.19 20.89
C LYS A 243 9.60 -14.28 20.06
N GLY A 244 10.70 -14.84 20.56
CA GLY A 244 11.42 -15.97 19.99
C GLY A 244 10.95 -17.31 20.55
N LYS A 245 11.82 -18.32 20.49
CA LYS A 245 11.60 -19.60 21.19
C LYS A 245 11.57 -19.32 22.70
N ASP A 246 10.73 -20.06 23.43
CA ASP A 246 10.56 -19.95 24.89
C ASP A 246 10.10 -18.58 25.42
N ASP A 247 9.42 -17.78 24.58
CA ASP A 247 8.92 -16.43 24.91
C ASP A 247 10.02 -15.40 25.24
N GLU A 248 11.29 -15.72 24.99
CA GLU A 248 12.40 -14.79 25.11
C GLU A 248 12.38 -13.72 24.00
N PRO A 249 12.98 -12.53 24.22
CA PRO A 249 13.14 -11.53 23.17
C PRO A 249 13.91 -12.07 21.95
N LEU A 250 13.29 -12.03 20.77
CA LEU A 250 13.90 -12.47 19.52
C LEU A 250 15.03 -11.53 19.12
N LYS A 251 16.25 -12.07 19.08
CA LYS A 251 17.44 -11.38 18.56
C LYS A 251 17.86 -11.95 17.21
N PHE A 252 18.46 -11.11 16.36
CA PHE A 252 18.87 -11.42 14.99
C PHE A 252 20.39 -11.54 14.87
N ASP A 253 20.83 -12.37 13.93
CA ASP A 253 22.24 -12.55 13.59
C ASP A 253 22.72 -11.48 12.60
N ARG A 254 21.80 -11.01 11.75
CA ARG A 254 22.06 -10.05 10.67
C ARG A 254 20.94 -9.03 10.58
N ILE A 255 21.28 -7.75 10.51
CA ILE A 255 20.30 -6.67 10.36
C ILE A 255 20.73 -5.73 9.23
N LEU A 256 19.81 -5.47 8.30
CA LEU A 256 19.97 -4.50 7.25
C LEU A 256 19.15 -3.23 7.59
N CYS A 257 19.84 -2.11 7.67
CA CYS A 257 19.27 -0.79 7.88
C CYS A 257 19.49 0.07 6.63
N ASP A 258 18.64 -0.09 5.62
CA ASP A 258 18.61 0.77 4.43
C ASP A 258 17.67 1.95 4.68
N VAL A 259 18.22 3.09 5.08
CA VAL A 259 17.42 4.15 5.70
C VAL A 259 17.01 5.22 4.70
N ILE A 260 15.80 5.78 4.86
CA ILE A 260 15.28 6.89 4.04
C ILE A 260 16.22 8.09 4.14
N CYS A 261 16.89 8.46 3.04
CA CYS A 261 17.92 9.51 2.85
C CYS A 261 17.35 10.79 2.22
N SER A 262 18.12 11.90 2.23
CA SER A 262 17.87 13.06 1.34
C SER A 262 17.90 12.67 -0.14
N GLY A 263 18.64 11.60 -0.47
CA GLY A 263 18.73 11.03 -1.80
C GLY A 263 19.64 11.81 -2.74
N ASP A 264 20.53 12.64 -2.21
CA ASP A 264 21.40 13.49 -3.02
C ASP A 264 22.52 12.72 -3.76
N GLY A 265 22.80 11.48 -3.37
CA GLY A 265 23.56 10.51 -4.16
C GLY A 265 22.82 9.97 -5.40
N THR A 266 21.51 10.24 -5.51
CA THR A 266 20.64 9.72 -6.59
C THR A 266 20.37 10.72 -7.73
N LEU A 267 21.10 11.83 -7.80
CA LEU A 267 20.95 12.89 -8.81
C LEU A 267 20.96 12.37 -10.27
N ARG A 268 21.75 11.34 -10.54
CA ARG A 268 21.84 10.68 -11.87
C ARG A 268 20.58 9.89 -12.26
N LYS A 269 19.77 9.50 -11.26
CA LYS A 269 18.57 8.67 -11.40
C LYS A 269 17.28 9.48 -11.27
N ASN A 270 17.30 10.49 -10.40
CA ASN A 270 16.17 11.35 -10.09
C ASN A 270 16.51 12.81 -10.44
N PRO A 271 16.34 13.24 -11.71
CA PRO A 271 16.73 14.57 -12.14
C PRO A 271 16.00 15.71 -11.41
N GLU A 272 14.84 15.45 -10.81
CA GLU A 272 14.08 16.46 -10.04
C GLU A 272 14.84 16.98 -8.80
N ILE A 273 15.78 16.21 -8.27
CA ILE A 273 16.55 16.59 -7.08
C ILE A 273 17.45 17.79 -7.41
N TRP A 274 17.98 17.90 -8.63
CA TRP A 274 18.78 19.07 -9.07
C TRP A 274 18.11 20.40 -8.77
N ALA A 275 16.80 20.51 -9.04
CA ALA A 275 16.04 21.75 -8.89
C ALA A 275 15.56 22.02 -7.45
N LYS A 276 15.51 20.99 -6.60
CA LYS A 276 14.92 21.05 -5.25
C LYS A 276 15.96 21.03 -4.14
N TRP A 277 17.15 20.48 -4.39
CA TRP A 277 18.15 20.20 -3.37
C TRP A 277 18.60 21.46 -2.62
N THR A 278 18.63 21.34 -1.30
CA THR A 278 19.23 22.30 -0.37
C THR A 278 19.95 21.58 0.77
N PRO A 279 20.97 22.20 1.41
CA PRO A 279 21.59 21.65 2.62
C PRO A 279 20.57 21.42 3.75
N GLN A 280 19.47 22.17 3.73
CA GLN A 280 18.38 22.04 4.69
C GLN A 280 17.56 20.77 4.50
N ASP A 281 17.63 20.05 3.38
CA ASP A 281 16.95 18.77 3.26
C ASP A 281 17.60 17.73 4.19
N ALA A 282 18.94 17.69 4.23
CA ALA A 282 19.69 16.90 5.19
C ALA A 282 19.47 17.37 6.63
N LEU A 283 19.50 18.69 6.89
CA LEU A 283 19.21 19.22 8.24
C LEU A 283 17.74 19.13 8.67
N GLY A 284 16.80 19.15 7.73
CA GLY A 284 15.36 19.09 7.97
C GLY A 284 14.96 17.66 8.31
N LEU A 285 15.56 16.70 7.60
CA LEU A 285 15.65 15.32 8.06
C LEU A 285 16.33 15.29 9.43
N HIS A 286 17.48 15.95 9.63
CA HIS A 286 18.18 16.10 10.93
C HIS A 286 17.40 16.84 12.04
N ARG A 287 16.32 17.56 11.75
CA ARG A 287 15.54 18.37 12.73
C ARG A 287 14.19 17.79 13.05
N MET A 288 13.56 17.13 12.07
CA MET A 288 12.67 16.01 12.39
C MET A 288 13.41 14.98 13.28
N GLN A 289 14.76 15.11 13.35
CA GLN A 289 15.72 14.57 14.29
C GLN A 289 16.33 15.56 15.38
N PHE A 290 15.68 16.64 15.87
CA PHE A 290 15.93 17.11 17.28
C PHE A 290 14.75 17.57 18.21
N SER A 291 13.55 17.93 17.70
CA SER A 291 12.46 18.59 18.47
C SER A 291 11.79 17.88 19.68
N ILE A 292 12.17 16.67 20.05
CA ILE A 292 11.47 15.88 21.07
C ILE A 292 12.42 14.95 21.84
N ALA A 293 13.66 15.41 21.97
CA ALA A 293 14.60 14.94 22.97
C ALA A 293 14.64 15.97 24.13
N GLN A 294 13.49 16.59 24.47
CA GLN A 294 13.26 17.73 25.39
C GLN A 294 12.44 17.62 26.70
N ARG A 295 11.32 16.88 26.65
CA ARG A 295 10.30 16.85 27.72
C ARG A 295 9.81 15.51 28.47
N LEU A 296 10.58 14.62 29.12
CA LEU A 296 10.18 13.46 29.94
C LEU A 296 10.55 13.78 31.39
N THR A 297 10.51 15.08 31.66
CA THR A 297 9.91 15.69 32.83
C THR A 297 8.62 16.49 32.48
N ILE A 298 8.00 16.30 31.28
CA ILE A 298 6.64 16.71 30.77
C ILE A 298 6.76 17.07 29.25
N PHE A 299 6.22 16.23 28.30
CA PHE A 299 6.24 16.26 26.77
C PHE A 299 7.41 15.71 25.81
N PHE A 300 8.23 14.68 26.10
CA PHE A 300 9.41 14.16 25.32
C PHE A 300 8.79 12.96 24.55
N LEU A 301 8.05 13.17 23.45
CA LEU A 301 7.61 12.10 22.56
C LEU A 301 8.03 12.31 21.09
N PHE A 302 9.05 11.57 20.63
CA PHE A 302 9.48 11.27 19.24
C PHE A 302 10.80 11.89 18.75
N PHE A 303 11.92 11.19 19.00
CA PHE A 303 13.26 11.60 18.59
C PHE A 303 14.07 10.57 17.81
N CYS A 304 14.16 10.76 16.48
CA CYS A 304 15.15 10.17 15.57
C CYS A 304 14.77 8.84 14.89
N LEU A 305 13.98 8.85 13.81
CA LEU A 305 13.67 7.60 13.09
C LEU A 305 14.98 6.85 12.72
N ARG A 306 16.04 7.50 12.23
CA ARG A 306 17.30 6.83 11.86
C ARG A 306 18.09 6.30 13.06
N LEU A 307 18.39 7.12 14.08
CA LEU A 307 19.15 6.66 15.26
C LEU A 307 18.30 5.73 16.14
N ILE A 308 16.98 5.92 16.25
CA ILE A 308 16.09 4.96 16.93
C ILE A 308 16.06 3.64 16.16
N LEU A 309 15.87 3.66 14.84
CA LEU A 309 15.92 2.44 14.02
C LEU A 309 17.25 1.72 14.22
N PHE A 310 18.34 2.48 14.24
CA PHE A 310 19.69 1.95 14.31
C PHE A 310 20.07 1.47 15.71
N CYS A 311 19.72 2.19 16.77
CA CYS A 311 19.80 1.73 18.16
C CYS A 311 18.90 0.53 18.40
N ARG A 312 17.69 0.50 17.83
CA ARG A 312 16.77 -0.64 17.93
C ARG A 312 17.31 -1.85 17.17
N GLY A 313 17.93 -1.63 16.01
CA GLY A 313 18.67 -2.66 15.28
C GLY A 313 19.78 -3.24 16.14
N ALA A 314 20.63 -2.39 16.70
CA ALA A 314 21.66 -2.80 17.65
C ALA A 314 21.12 -3.54 18.90
N MET A 315 19.97 -3.14 19.43
CA MET A 315 19.29 -3.84 20.54
C MET A 315 18.83 -5.24 20.13
N LEU A 316 18.24 -5.34 18.94
CA LEU A 316 17.75 -6.59 18.36
C LEU A 316 18.88 -7.50 17.86
N LEU A 317 20.11 -7.01 17.76
CA LEU A 317 21.26 -7.80 17.31
C LEU A 317 21.79 -8.70 18.44
N LYS A 318 22.16 -9.94 18.12
CA LYS A 318 22.91 -10.82 19.03
C LYS A 318 24.34 -10.33 19.20
N VAL A 319 24.98 -10.65 20.33
CA VAL A 319 26.43 -10.49 20.47
C VAL A 319 27.14 -11.38 19.44
N GLY A 320 28.07 -10.81 18.69
CA GLY A 320 28.69 -11.40 17.49
C GLY A 320 27.88 -11.22 16.20
N GLY A 321 26.68 -10.65 16.28
CA GLY A 321 25.87 -10.32 15.11
C GLY A 321 26.40 -9.10 14.36
N ARG A 322 26.03 -8.99 13.07
CA ARG A 322 26.44 -7.88 12.19
C ARG A 322 25.24 -7.07 11.71
N MET A 323 25.44 -5.77 11.61
CA MET A 323 24.47 -4.82 11.11
C MET A 323 25.10 -3.97 10.02
N VAL A 324 24.39 -3.77 8.91
CA VAL A 324 24.81 -2.87 7.85
C VAL A 324 23.91 -1.64 7.83
N TYR A 325 24.53 -0.48 7.94
CA TYR A 325 23.90 0.82 7.71
C TYR A 325 24.19 1.28 6.30
N SER A 326 23.16 1.64 5.54
CA SER A 326 23.36 2.20 4.21
C SER A 326 22.46 3.40 3.94
N THR A 327 23.01 4.37 3.21
CA THR A 327 22.27 5.53 2.71
C THR A 327 22.61 5.78 1.25
N CYS A 328 21.65 6.38 0.55
CA CYS A 328 21.81 6.96 -0.77
C CYS A 328 22.19 8.45 -0.73
N SER A 329 22.85 8.86 0.36
CA SER A 329 23.33 10.23 0.58
C SER A 329 24.85 10.26 0.49
N MET A 330 25.41 11.42 0.17
CA MET A 330 26.84 11.69 0.31
C MET A 330 27.13 12.70 1.44
N ASN A 331 26.10 13.10 2.19
CA ASN A 331 26.20 14.12 3.22
C ASN A 331 26.71 13.53 4.56
N PRO A 332 27.84 14.01 5.11
CA PRO A 332 28.39 13.51 6.38
C PRO A 332 27.43 13.59 7.58
N ILE A 333 26.49 14.53 7.57
CA ILE A 333 25.46 14.67 8.61
C ILE A 333 24.50 13.47 8.63
N GLU A 334 24.26 12.87 7.46
CA GLU A 334 23.41 11.69 7.31
C GLU A 334 24.18 10.38 7.45
N ASP A 335 25.51 10.44 7.40
CA ASP A 335 26.42 9.31 7.27
C ASP A 335 27.25 9.14 8.56
N GLU A 336 28.48 9.68 8.63
CA GLU A 336 29.39 9.48 9.76
C GLU A 336 28.88 10.10 11.05
N ALA A 337 28.16 11.22 10.99
CA ALA A 337 27.56 11.82 12.18
C ALA A 337 26.59 10.84 12.88
N VAL A 338 25.81 10.08 12.10
CA VAL A 338 24.87 9.07 12.61
C VAL A 338 25.62 7.87 13.20
N VAL A 339 26.65 7.39 12.49
CA VAL A 339 27.48 6.25 12.94
C VAL A 339 28.25 6.61 14.22
N ALA A 340 28.88 7.79 14.26
CA ALA A 340 29.59 8.29 15.44
C ALA A 340 28.65 8.38 16.65
N GLN A 341 27.46 8.96 16.47
CA GLN A 341 26.49 9.09 17.55
C GLN A 341 25.98 7.74 18.06
N LEU A 342 25.79 6.75 17.17
CA LEU A 342 25.44 5.40 17.58
C LEU A 342 26.53 4.80 18.48
N ILE A 343 27.79 4.82 18.04
CA ILE A 343 28.89 4.19 18.80
C ILE A 343 29.03 4.88 20.16
N ARG A 344 28.92 6.22 20.23
CA ARG A 344 28.89 6.97 21.50
C ARG A 344 27.79 6.48 22.43
N THR A 345 26.57 6.32 21.90
CA THR A 345 25.40 5.92 22.69
C THR A 345 25.49 4.45 23.13
N SER A 346 26.22 3.62 22.38
CA SER A 346 26.39 2.19 22.66
C SER A 346 27.22 1.88 23.91
N GLY A 347 27.97 2.85 24.44
CA GLY A 347 28.83 2.65 25.61
C GLY A 347 29.89 1.55 25.41
N GLY A 348 30.33 1.31 24.17
CA GLY A 348 31.32 0.27 23.83
C GLY A 348 30.72 -1.09 23.44
N SER A 349 29.39 -1.24 23.41
CA SER A 349 28.74 -2.49 22.98
C SER A 349 28.75 -2.72 21.46
N LEU A 350 29.01 -1.67 20.67
CA LEU A 350 29.08 -1.71 19.22
C LEU A 350 30.44 -1.25 18.73
N ARG A 351 30.93 -1.89 17.66
CA ARG A 351 32.20 -1.57 17.02
C ARG A 351 32.03 -1.50 15.51
N LEU A 352 32.66 -0.50 14.89
CA LEU A 352 32.74 -0.39 13.44
C LEU A 352 33.77 -1.38 12.90
N CYS A 353 33.42 -2.10 11.83
CA CYS A 353 34.27 -3.10 11.20
C CYS A 353 34.76 -2.58 9.84
N ASP A 354 36.04 -2.80 9.55
CA ASP A 354 36.59 -2.49 8.24
C ASP A 354 35.99 -3.42 7.17
N ALA A 355 35.21 -2.84 6.26
CA ALA A 355 34.53 -3.53 5.17
C ALA A 355 35.35 -3.53 3.86
N HIS A 356 36.42 -2.73 3.75
CA HIS A 356 37.23 -2.63 2.53
C HIS A 356 37.83 -3.99 2.08
N PRO A 357 38.32 -4.86 2.99
CA PRO A 357 38.87 -6.16 2.61
C PRO A 357 37.81 -7.15 2.09
N LEU A 358 36.53 -6.96 2.41
CA LEU A 358 35.45 -7.84 1.99
C LEU A 358 35.11 -7.66 0.50
N LEU A 359 35.34 -6.47 -0.05
CA LEU A 359 35.09 -6.13 -1.45
C LEU A 359 36.31 -5.43 -2.06
N PRO A 360 37.45 -6.13 -2.24
CA PRO A 360 38.73 -5.50 -2.59
C PRO A 360 38.75 -4.86 -4.00
N LYS A 361 37.82 -5.26 -4.88
CA LYS A 361 37.67 -4.71 -6.23
C LYS A 361 36.70 -3.52 -6.31
N LEU A 362 36.04 -3.17 -5.22
CA LEU A 362 35.18 -1.99 -5.10
C LEU A 362 36.07 -0.79 -4.77
N LYS A 363 36.03 0.24 -5.60
CA LYS A 363 36.69 1.52 -5.30
C LYS A 363 35.75 2.32 -4.40
N ALA A 364 36.17 2.53 -3.16
CA ALA A 364 35.47 3.36 -2.20
C ALA A 364 36.47 4.28 -1.50
N LEU A 365 36.04 5.50 -1.23
CA LEU A 365 36.76 6.42 -0.35
C LEU A 365 36.49 6.01 1.11
N HIS A 366 37.46 6.25 1.97
CA HIS A 366 37.30 6.09 3.42
C HIS A 366 36.34 7.13 3.98
N GLY A 367 35.67 6.79 5.08
CA GLY A 367 34.84 7.73 5.84
C GLY A 367 35.64 8.91 6.39
N VAL A 368 34.96 10.02 6.65
CA VAL A 368 35.57 11.25 7.14
C VAL A 368 35.32 11.47 8.63
N SER A 369 36.32 11.98 9.34
CA SER A 369 36.23 12.36 10.76
C SER A 369 35.95 13.85 10.97
N THR A 370 36.10 14.66 9.94
CA THR A 370 35.92 16.12 9.99
C THR A 370 34.98 16.57 8.88
N TRP A 371 33.97 17.37 9.22
CA TRP A 371 33.05 17.98 8.25
C TRP A 371 32.52 19.31 8.78
N LYS A 372 31.98 20.14 7.87
CA LYS A 372 31.37 21.44 8.19
C LYS A 372 29.85 21.32 8.24
N VAL A 373 29.22 22.12 9.09
CA VAL A 373 27.75 22.16 9.21
C VAL A 373 27.22 23.43 8.56
N PHE A 374 26.29 23.28 7.61
CA PHE A 374 25.72 24.39 6.83
C PHE A 374 24.23 24.55 7.11
N ASP A 375 23.72 25.78 7.20
CA ASP A 375 22.28 26.03 7.12
C ASP A 375 21.73 26.13 5.68
N ARG A 376 20.44 26.45 5.55
CA ARG A 376 19.75 26.65 4.25
C ARG A 376 20.42 27.69 3.35
N ASP A 377 21.01 28.71 3.96
CA ASP A 377 21.54 29.88 3.29
C ASP A 377 23.07 29.79 3.12
N MET A 378 23.65 28.60 3.34
CA MET A 378 25.08 28.28 3.22
C MET A 378 25.98 28.91 4.30
N ASN A 379 25.42 29.36 5.42
CA ASN A 379 26.26 29.80 6.55
C ASN A 379 26.88 28.60 7.25
N VAL A 380 28.17 28.69 7.57
CA VAL A 380 28.95 27.63 8.22
C VAL A 380 28.98 27.82 9.72
N TYR A 381 28.80 26.72 10.46
CA TYR A 381 28.95 26.67 11.91
C TYR A 381 30.02 25.64 12.29
N GLU A 382 31.03 26.07 13.05
CA GLU A 382 32.12 25.19 13.50
C GLU A 382 31.82 24.54 14.85
N LYS A 383 31.19 25.29 15.76
CA LYS A 383 30.81 24.79 17.09
C LYS A 383 29.30 24.89 17.30
N PRO A 384 28.71 24.02 18.13
CA PRO A 384 27.29 24.11 18.49
C PRO A 384 26.90 25.46 19.12
N GLN A 385 27.86 26.13 19.77
CA GLN A 385 27.66 27.43 20.42
C GLN A 385 27.44 28.56 19.42
N ASP A 386 28.03 28.45 18.22
CA ASP A 386 27.98 29.46 17.15
C ASP A 386 26.65 29.48 16.41
N VAL A 387 25.83 28.44 16.61
CA VAL A 387 24.51 28.31 15.98
C VAL A 387 23.53 29.30 16.63
N PRO A 388 22.82 30.14 15.85
CA PRO A 388 21.80 31.04 16.35
C PRO A 388 20.68 30.30 17.09
N GLU A 389 20.11 30.90 18.14
CA GLU A 389 19.09 30.23 18.99
C GLU A 389 17.90 29.66 18.21
N PHE A 390 17.48 30.32 17.12
CA PHE A 390 16.39 29.84 16.27
C PHE A 390 16.76 28.58 15.45
N LEU A 391 18.06 28.35 15.20
CA LEU A 391 18.61 27.19 14.49
C LEU A 391 19.20 26.12 15.41
N ARG A 392 19.45 26.40 16.70
CA ARG A 392 19.91 25.38 17.68
C ARG A 392 18.94 24.20 17.83
N LYS A 393 17.66 24.41 17.46
CA LYS A 393 16.66 23.33 17.37
C LYS A 393 16.81 22.44 16.13
N MET A 394 17.57 22.87 15.12
CA MET A 394 17.79 22.20 13.83
C MET A 394 19.18 21.59 13.72
N ILE A 395 20.18 22.32 14.21
CA ILE A 395 21.58 21.93 14.23
C ILE A 395 21.94 21.64 15.70
N CYS A 396 21.99 20.36 16.05
CA CYS A 396 22.28 19.89 17.41
C CYS A 396 23.72 19.37 17.53
N ASN A 397 24.18 19.09 18.75
CA ASN A 397 25.56 18.66 19.01
C ASN A 397 25.99 17.43 18.20
N SER A 398 25.06 16.52 17.87
CA SER A 398 25.35 15.33 17.05
C SER A 398 25.60 15.63 15.57
N CYS A 399 25.27 16.84 15.07
CA CYS A 399 25.64 17.27 13.72
C CYS A 399 27.14 17.50 13.57
N PHE A 400 27.85 17.72 14.67
CA PHE A 400 29.24 18.18 14.65
C PHE A 400 30.21 17.01 14.69
N PRO A 401 31.40 17.17 14.09
CA PRO A 401 32.42 16.13 14.07
C PRO A 401 32.90 15.77 15.50
N PRO A 402 33.38 14.53 15.70
CA PRO A 402 34.02 14.11 16.94
C PRO A 402 35.28 14.91 17.26
N SER A 403 35.67 14.91 18.54
CA SER A 403 36.97 15.45 18.95
C SER A 403 38.12 14.56 18.43
N GLU A 404 39.35 15.06 18.43
CA GLU A 404 40.52 14.29 17.98
C GLU A 404 40.75 13.00 18.81
N GLU A 405 40.40 13.03 20.10
CA GLU A 405 40.48 11.87 20.99
C GLU A 405 39.39 10.82 20.67
N GLU A 406 38.16 11.27 20.43
CA GLU A 406 37.05 10.38 20.03
C GLU A 406 37.27 9.77 18.65
N THR A 407 37.85 10.52 17.72
CA THR A 407 38.11 10.07 16.34
C THR A 407 38.93 8.78 16.32
N LYS A 408 39.95 8.69 17.19
CA LYS A 408 40.81 7.49 17.31
C LYS A 408 40.08 6.26 17.87
N GLN A 409 38.97 6.46 18.58
CA GLN A 409 38.17 5.38 19.17
C GLN A 409 37.04 4.92 18.22
N LEU A 410 36.48 5.84 17.45
CA LEU A 410 35.33 5.59 16.57
C LEU A 410 35.70 4.87 15.28
N HIS A 411 36.95 5.02 14.81
CA HIS A 411 37.47 4.42 13.57
C HIS A 411 36.61 4.72 12.32
N LEU A 412 36.13 5.97 12.18
CA LEU A 412 35.22 6.37 11.10
C LEU A 412 35.80 6.12 9.68
N GLU A 413 37.12 5.98 9.55
CA GLU A 413 37.81 5.57 8.32
C GLU A 413 37.35 4.21 7.77
N TYR A 414 36.74 3.36 8.60
CA TYR A 414 36.18 2.06 8.18
C TYR A 414 34.84 2.18 7.45
N CYS A 415 34.18 3.35 7.50
CA CYS A 415 33.02 3.60 6.64
C CYS A 415 33.45 3.68 5.17
N MET A 416 32.58 3.25 4.26
CA MET A 416 32.82 3.25 2.83
C MET A 416 31.96 4.29 2.13
N ARG A 417 32.61 5.17 1.37
CA ARG A 417 31.96 6.17 0.51
C ARG A 417 32.13 5.79 -0.95
N ILE A 418 31.03 5.50 -1.62
CA ILE A 418 31.02 5.18 -3.05
C ILE A 418 30.63 6.43 -3.81
N VAL A 419 31.55 6.91 -4.65
CA VAL A 419 31.38 8.13 -5.44
C VAL A 419 31.16 7.79 -6.92
N PRO A 420 30.30 8.56 -7.65
CA PRO A 420 29.89 8.23 -9.01
C PRO A 420 31.02 8.04 -10.03
N HIS A 421 32.08 8.86 -9.98
CA HIS A 421 33.11 8.92 -11.02
C HIS A 421 34.14 7.78 -10.94
N HIS A 422 34.24 7.06 -9.82
CA HIS A 422 35.23 5.99 -9.66
C HIS A 422 34.91 4.74 -10.49
N GLN A 423 33.63 4.36 -10.55
CA GLN A 423 33.17 3.13 -11.22
C GLN A 423 31.84 3.34 -11.97
N ASP A 424 31.51 4.58 -12.33
CA ASP A 424 30.31 4.96 -13.07
C ASP A 424 29.00 4.54 -12.39
N THR A 425 28.88 4.81 -11.09
CA THR A 425 27.74 4.40 -10.26
C THR A 425 26.95 5.59 -9.71
N GLY A 426 25.95 5.33 -8.85
CA GLY A 426 25.35 6.35 -8.00
C GLY A 426 26.27 6.72 -6.82
N GLY A 427 25.89 7.76 -6.06
CA GLY A 427 26.51 8.09 -4.78
C GLY A 427 25.89 7.28 -3.65
N PHE A 428 26.70 6.70 -2.77
CA PHE A 428 26.23 5.79 -1.73
C PHE A 428 27.18 5.75 -0.52
N PHE A 429 26.63 5.50 0.65
CA PHE A 429 27.38 5.34 1.91
C PHE A 429 27.03 4.03 2.59
N VAL A 430 28.04 3.33 3.12
CA VAL A 430 27.84 2.08 3.87
C VAL A 430 28.76 2.00 5.08
N ALA A 431 28.23 1.52 6.20
CA ALA A 431 28.98 1.21 7.42
C ALA A 431 28.60 -0.18 7.95
N LEU A 432 29.60 -1.01 8.24
CA LEU A 432 29.44 -2.35 8.80
C LEU A 432 29.74 -2.31 10.31
N ILE A 433 28.76 -2.72 11.12
CA ILE A 433 28.86 -2.67 12.58
C ILE A 433 28.68 -4.07 13.15
N GLU A 434 29.48 -4.40 14.15
CA GLU A 434 29.39 -5.64 14.92
C GLU A 434 29.03 -5.33 16.38
N LYS A 435 28.16 -6.15 16.97
CA LYS A 435 27.87 -6.08 18.40
C LYS A 435 28.83 -6.95 19.19
N VAL A 436 29.64 -6.34 20.03
CA VAL A 436 30.74 -7.02 20.76
C VAL A 436 30.38 -7.35 22.21
N ALA A 437 29.40 -6.67 22.79
CA ALA A 437 28.91 -6.93 24.15
C ALA A 437 27.41 -6.69 24.27
N GLU A 438 26.80 -7.22 25.33
CA GLU A 438 25.44 -6.83 25.70
C GLU A 438 25.44 -5.38 26.18
N SER A 439 24.39 -4.66 25.82
CA SER A 439 24.27 -3.22 25.98
C SER A 439 23.27 -2.87 27.09
N ASN A 440 23.55 -1.87 27.92
CA ASN A 440 22.62 -1.36 28.95
C ASN A 440 21.37 -0.64 28.39
N PHE A 441 21.10 -0.75 27.09
CA PHE A 441 19.89 -0.25 26.44
C PHE A 441 18.60 -0.79 27.09
N ASP A 442 18.67 -1.94 27.76
CA ASP A 442 17.54 -2.61 28.44
C ASP A 442 16.90 -1.74 29.55
N SER A 443 17.69 -0.90 30.23
CA SER A 443 17.19 -0.06 31.32
C SER A 443 16.29 1.11 30.84
N VAL A 444 16.41 1.51 29.57
CA VAL A 444 15.64 2.62 28.97
C VAL A 444 14.29 2.13 28.44
N VAL A 445 14.14 0.83 28.12
CA VAL A 445 12.91 0.24 27.56
C VAL A 445 12.03 -0.40 28.63
N ALA A 446 12.63 -0.87 29.74
CA ALA A 446 11.88 -1.48 30.86
C ALA A 446 10.99 -0.48 31.62
N VAL A 447 11.22 0.83 31.48
CA VAL A 447 10.44 1.87 32.15
C VAL A 447 9.48 2.55 31.16
N GLY A 448 8.31 1.95 30.97
CA GLY A 448 7.09 2.71 30.71
C GLY A 448 6.84 3.22 29.28
N ALA A 449 6.98 2.39 28.25
CA ALA A 449 6.20 2.62 27.03
C ALA A 449 4.74 2.20 27.30
N PRO A 450 3.76 3.13 27.39
CA PRO A 450 2.37 2.73 27.50
C PRO A 450 2.00 1.91 26.26
N ALA A 451 1.35 0.77 26.47
CA ALA A 451 0.83 -0.05 25.40
C ALA A 451 -0.10 0.82 24.53
N TYR A 452 0.37 1.17 23.32
CA TYR A 452 -0.48 1.82 22.34
C TYR A 452 -1.58 0.83 21.99
N LYS A 453 -2.82 1.12 22.42
CA LYS A 453 -4.01 0.38 21.98
C LYS A 453 -4.14 0.62 20.48
N LYS A 454 -3.65 -0.33 19.67
CA LYS A 454 -3.94 -0.39 18.23
C LYS A 454 -5.44 -0.22 18.03
N GLN A 455 -5.85 0.81 17.29
CA GLN A 455 -7.12 0.78 16.57
C GLN A 455 -6.99 -0.39 15.58
N LYS A 456 -7.61 -1.53 15.89
CA LYS A 456 -7.68 -2.68 14.98
C LYS A 456 -8.56 -2.29 13.78
N MET A 457 -8.00 -1.57 12.82
CA MET A 457 -8.56 -1.48 11.48
C MET A 457 -8.23 -2.79 10.75
N PHE A 458 -9.27 -3.57 10.47
CA PHE A 458 -9.26 -4.89 9.83
C PHE A 458 -8.38 -5.93 10.54
N LYS A 459 -9.01 -6.91 11.21
CA LYS A 459 -8.32 -8.15 11.62
C LYS A 459 -7.83 -8.82 10.31
N ASP A 460 -6.53 -8.74 10.03
CA ASP A 460 -5.91 -9.63 9.04
C ASP A 460 -6.31 -11.08 9.43
N GLU A 461 -6.71 -11.90 8.45
CA GLU A 461 -7.16 -13.28 8.73
C GLU A 461 -6.02 -14.05 9.43
N PRO A 462 -6.29 -14.79 10.51
CA PRO A 462 -5.24 -15.44 11.28
C PRO A 462 -4.59 -16.59 10.51
N PHE A 463 -3.35 -16.88 10.90
CA PHE A 463 -2.58 -17.99 10.38
C PHE A 463 -2.91 -19.25 11.17
N THR A 464 -3.57 -20.21 10.51
CA THR A 464 -3.98 -21.48 11.14
C THR A 464 -3.14 -22.62 10.59
N PHE A 465 -2.21 -23.13 11.42
CA PHE A 465 -1.36 -24.27 11.09
C PHE A 465 -2.12 -25.59 11.21
N LEU A 466 -1.72 -26.60 10.42
CA LEU A 466 -2.29 -27.94 10.48
C LEU A 466 -2.01 -28.60 11.84
N LYS A 467 -2.97 -29.40 12.30
CA LYS A 467 -2.84 -30.23 13.51
C LYS A 467 -2.15 -31.55 13.18
N LYS A 468 -1.62 -32.24 14.22
CA LYS A 468 -0.92 -33.51 14.08
C LYS A 468 -1.75 -34.60 13.37
N ASP A 469 -3.07 -34.60 13.57
CA ASP A 469 -3.98 -35.61 12.99
C ASP A 469 -4.96 -35.02 11.97
N ASP A 470 -4.51 -34.09 11.13
CA ASP A 470 -5.37 -33.44 10.14
C ASP A 470 -5.71 -34.36 8.96
N GLU A 471 -7.01 -34.65 8.76
CA GLU A 471 -7.52 -35.47 7.64
C GLU A 471 -7.02 -34.98 6.26
N ARG A 472 -6.88 -33.66 6.08
CA ARG A 472 -6.42 -33.07 4.81
C ARG A 472 -5.00 -33.51 4.48
N TRP A 473 -4.14 -33.65 5.49
CA TRP A 473 -2.78 -34.11 5.29
C TRP A 473 -2.74 -35.58 4.91
N PHE A 474 -3.56 -36.43 5.53
CA PHE A 474 -3.62 -37.85 5.17
C PHE A 474 -4.06 -38.06 3.72
N ASP A 475 -5.05 -37.30 3.24
CA ASP A 475 -5.46 -37.29 1.82
C ASP A 475 -4.29 -36.92 0.89
N ILE A 476 -3.54 -35.87 1.22
CA ILE A 476 -2.38 -35.39 0.44
C ILE A 476 -1.23 -36.42 0.49
N LYS A 477 -0.86 -36.89 1.68
CA LYS A 477 0.21 -37.86 1.91
C LYS A 477 -0.03 -39.16 1.14
N ASN A 478 -1.26 -39.69 1.19
CA ASN A 478 -1.60 -40.96 0.55
C ASN A 478 -1.60 -40.85 -0.99
N HIS A 479 -2.10 -39.73 -1.52
CA HIS A 479 -2.20 -39.50 -2.96
C HIS A 479 -0.83 -39.23 -3.61
N TYR A 480 -0.02 -38.33 -3.04
CA TYR A 480 1.31 -37.99 -3.57
C TYR A 480 2.45 -38.87 -3.02
N GLY A 481 2.14 -39.77 -2.08
CA GLY A 481 3.13 -40.65 -1.47
C GLY A 481 4.24 -39.89 -0.75
N ILE A 482 3.89 -38.85 0.01
CA ILE A 482 4.87 -38.00 0.67
C ILE A 482 5.48 -38.75 1.86
N ARG A 483 6.82 -38.76 1.95
CA ARG A 483 7.58 -39.40 3.03
C ARG A 483 7.31 -38.73 4.38
N GLU A 484 7.54 -39.48 5.47
CA GLU A 484 7.21 -39.04 6.84
C GLU A 484 8.18 -38.01 7.42
N ASP A 485 9.37 -37.86 6.84
CA ASP A 485 10.36 -36.86 7.21
C ASP A 485 9.97 -35.44 6.80
N PHE A 486 8.90 -35.27 6.02
CA PHE A 486 8.36 -33.96 5.68
C PHE A 486 7.60 -33.33 6.87
N GLU A 487 8.03 -32.15 7.29
CA GLU A 487 7.40 -31.37 8.39
C GLU A 487 6.05 -30.76 7.99
N TYR A 488 5.02 -31.60 7.81
CA TYR A 488 3.69 -31.17 7.37
C TYR A 488 2.98 -30.23 8.36
N GLU A 489 3.37 -30.24 9.63
CA GLU A 489 2.83 -29.30 10.63
C GLU A 489 3.18 -27.84 10.34
N ASN A 490 4.10 -27.58 9.40
CA ASN A 490 4.41 -26.23 8.96
C ASN A 490 3.53 -25.75 7.80
N LEU A 491 2.59 -26.59 7.36
CA LEU A 491 1.52 -26.17 6.46
C LEU A 491 0.48 -25.36 7.23
N PHE A 492 -0.03 -24.30 6.62
CA PHE A 492 -1.03 -23.44 7.21
C PHE A 492 -1.97 -22.83 6.17
N SER A 493 -3.12 -22.35 6.64
CA SER A 493 -4.04 -21.52 5.87
C SER A 493 -4.14 -20.11 6.47
N ARG A 494 -4.59 -19.15 5.67
CA ARG A 494 -4.91 -17.79 6.13
C ARG A 494 -6.41 -17.67 6.34
N ARG A 495 -6.96 -18.35 7.34
CA ARG A 495 -8.36 -18.23 7.76
C ARG A 495 -8.49 -18.50 9.24
N LEU A 496 -9.58 -18.02 9.83
CA LEU A 496 -10.04 -18.45 11.16
C LEU A 496 -10.21 -19.98 11.19
N ALA A 497 -9.81 -20.60 12.30
CA ALA A 497 -9.88 -22.05 12.50
C ALA A 497 -11.30 -22.62 12.26
N GLU A 498 -12.34 -21.86 12.59
CA GLU A 498 -13.75 -22.21 12.36
C GLU A 498 -14.12 -22.33 10.87
N HIS A 499 -13.44 -21.57 9.99
CA HIS A 499 -13.66 -21.57 8.54
C HIS A 499 -12.56 -22.30 7.76
N ASP A 500 -11.56 -22.85 8.45
CA ASP A 500 -10.38 -23.48 7.85
C ASP A 500 -10.70 -24.79 7.10
N VAL A 501 -11.80 -25.45 7.47
CA VAL A 501 -12.33 -26.63 6.76
C VAL A 501 -12.55 -26.35 5.26
N ASN A 502 -12.82 -25.08 4.91
CA ASN A 502 -12.98 -24.62 3.53
C ASN A 502 -11.82 -23.74 3.01
N CYS A 503 -10.60 -23.96 3.48
CA CYS A 503 -9.41 -23.31 2.93
C CYS A 503 -9.27 -23.60 1.42
N ARG A 504 -8.97 -22.55 0.65
CA ARG A 504 -8.71 -22.64 -0.80
C ARG A 504 -7.26 -22.93 -1.11
N GLN A 505 -6.35 -22.64 -0.18
CA GLN A 505 -4.91 -22.66 -0.39
C GLN A 505 -4.22 -23.08 0.90
N LEU A 506 -3.17 -23.88 0.77
CA LEU A 506 -2.26 -24.23 1.86
C LEU A 506 -0.87 -23.67 1.53
N PHE A 507 -0.33 -22.94 2.48
CA PHE A 507 1.00 -22.35 2.44
C PHE A 507 1.93 -23.18 3.32
N TYR A 508 3.23 -23.12 3.04
CA TYR A 508 4.26 -23.77 3.81
C TYR A 508 5.28 -22.74 4.29
N ALA A 509 5.60 -22.81 5.58
CA ALA A 509 6.67 -22.07 6.21
C ALA A 509 7.72 -23.06 6.74
N ASN A 510 8.96 -22.63 6.99
CA ASN A 510 9.86 -23.46 7.79
C ASN A 510 9.50 -23.34 9.29
N SER A 511 10.11 -24.18 10.13
CA SER A 511 9.79 -24.25 11.56
C SER A 511 10.10 -22.92 12.27
N SER A 512 11.17 -22.21 11.88
CA SER A 512 11.51 -20.87 12.41
C SER A 512 10.43 -19.82 12.12
N VAL A 513 9.90 -19.80 10.89
CA VAL A 513 8.81 -18.89 10.50
C VAL A 513 7.50 -19.28 11.19
N LYS A 514 7.18 -20.58 11.28
CA LYS A 514 6.00 -21.06 12.04
C LYS A 514 6.05 -20.57 13.48
N ASP A 515 7.17 -20.78 14.14
CA ASP A 515 7.37 -20.37 15.53
C ASP A 515 7.17 -18.86 15.73
N PHE A 516 7.70 -18.06 14.80
CA PHE A 516 7.52 -16.61 14.80
C PHE A 516 6.07 -16.20 14.62
N VAL A 517 5.38 -16.74 13.59
CA VAL A 517 4.00 -16.38 13.25
C VAL A 517 3.07 -16.72 14.42
N GLN A 518 3.19 -17.92 15.01
CA GLN A 518 2.32 -18.36 16.10
C GLN A 518 2.43 -17.46 17.33
N ARG A 519 3.64 -17.00 17.67
CA ARG A 519 3.89 -16.19 18.87
C ARG A 519 3.65 -14.69 18.65
N ASN A 520 3.81 -14.19 17.43
CA ASN A 520 3.82 -12.75 17.15
C ASN A 520 2.63 -12.24 16.33
N MET A 521 1.77 -13.10 15.78
CA MET A 521 0.60 -12.68 14.98
C MET A 521 -0.38 -11.76 15.72
N THR A 522 -0.36 -11.75 17.07
CA THR A 522 -1.17 -10.83 17.89
C THR A 522 -0.48 -9.49 18.13
N ALA A 523 0.85 -9.43 18.05
CA ALA A 523 1.66 -8.25 18.30
C ALA A 523 1.92 -7.43 17.03
N VAL A 524 2.25 -8.09 15.93
CA VAL A 524 2.61 -7.45 14.65
C VAL A 524 1.61 -7.78 13.53
N SER A 525 1.46 -6.86 12.59
CA SER A 525 0.68 -7.07 11.37
C SER A 525 1.53 -7.83 10.33
N ILE A 526 1.22 -9.11 10.15
CA ILE A 526 1.91 -10.00 9.20
C ILE A 526 1.15 -9.97 7.86
N GLN A 527 1.80 -9.50 6.81
CA GLN A 527 1.23 -9.37 5.46
C GLN A 527 1.44 -10.64 4.61
N ASN A 528 2.57 -11.31 4.79
CA ASN A 528 2.88 -12.58 4.12
C ASN A 528 3.79 -13.45 5.01
N ALA A 529 3.63 -14.77 4.94
CA ALA A 529 4.57 -15.73 5.50
C ALA A 529 4.71 -16.91 4.54
N GLY A 530 5.93 -17.40 4.33
CA GLY A 530 6.18 -18.61 3.54
C GLY A 530 5.74 -18.54 2.07
N MET A 531 5.55 -19.72 1.47
CA MET A 531 5.22 -19.91 0.06
C MET A 531 3.99 -20.80 -0.12
N LYS A 532 3.32 -20.71 -1.28
CA LYS A 532 2.12 -21.50 -1.55
C LYS A 532 2.50 -22.92 -2.00
N MET A 533 2.02 -23.93 -1.28
CA MET A 533 2.34 -25.33 -1.58
C MET A 533 1.20 -26.04 -2.33
N PHE A 534 -0.04 -25.84 -1.89
CA PHE A 534 -1.21 -26.51 -2.48
C PHE A 534 -2.36 -25.54 -2.75
N SER A 535 -3.16 -25.86 -3.78
CA SER A 535 -4.44 -25.20 -4.07
C SER A 535 -5.57 -26.20 -3.99
N ARG A 536 -6.72 -25.80 -3.46
CA ARG A 536 -7.92 -26.63 -3.45
C ARG A 536 -8.49 -26.75 -4.86
N ASN A 537 -8.93 -27.95 -5.21
CA ASN A 537 -9.79 -28.19 -6.36
C ASN A 537 -11.26 -28.18 -5.92
N GLU A 538 -12.14 -27.59 -6.73
CA GLU A 538 -13.58 -27.51 -6.41
C GLU A 538 -14.24 -28.89 -6.45
N GLN A 539 -13.76 -29.76 -7.35
CA GLN A 539 -14.18 -31.15 -7.46
C GLN A 539 -13.15 -32.06 -6.78
N LYS A 540 -13.63 -33.01 -5.94
CA LYS A 540 -12.76 -34.05 -5.35
C LYS A 540 -12.39 -35.02 -6.49
N VAL A 541 -11.12 -35.04 -6.90
CA VAL A 541 -10.64 -35.98 -7.92
C VAL A 541 -10.05 -37.17 -7.19
N GLU A 542 -10.65 -38.34 -7.42
CA GLU A 542 -10.29 -39.67 -6.92
C GLU A 542 -10.07 -39.78 -5.39
N ALA A 543 -9.00 -39.19 -4.86
CA ALA A 543 -8.55 -39.33 -3.46
C ALA A 543 -8.10 -38.03 -2.75
N THR A 544 -7.97 -36.88 -3.44
CA THR A 544 -7.55 -35.62 -2.78
C THR A 544 -8.33 -34.41 -3.26
N ARG A 545 -8.50 -33.42 -2.36
CA ARG A 545 -9.08 -32.11 -2.66
C ARG A 545 -8.03 -31.06 -3.02
N PHE A 546 -6.75 -31.40 -2.97
CA PHE A 546 -5.65 -30.45 -3.14
C PHE A 546 -4.76 -30.83 -4.31
N ARG A 547 -4.54 -29.85 -5.20
CA ARG A 547 -3.56 -29.92 -6.31
C ARG A 547 -2.25 -29.24 -5.94
N LEU A 548 -1.15 -29.68 -6.55
CA LEU A 548 0.17 -29.11 -6.36
C LEU A 548 0.26 -27.70 -6.98
N SER A 549 1.00 -26.81 -6.31
CA SER A 549 1.38 -25.50 -6.84
C SER A 549 2.79 -25.59 -7.43
N GLN A 550 3.05 -24.96 -8.58
CA GLN A 550 4.38 -24.92 -9.20
C GLN A 550 5.45 -24.38 -8.22
N GLU A 551 5.07 -23.37 -7.42
CA GLU A 551 5.92 -22.71 -6.42
C GLU A 551 6.51 -23.69 -5.38
N GLY A 552 5.76 -24.72 -5.00
CA GLY A 552 6.11 -25.64 -3.92
C GLY A 552 6.89 -26.88 -4.38
N ILE A 553 6.94 -27.16 -5.68
CA ILE A 553 7.47 -28.42 -6.20
C ILE A 553 8.95 -28.58 -5.87
N ARG A 554 9.77 -27.54 -6.01
CA ARG A 554 11.21 -27.61 -5.73
C ARG A 554 11.49 -28.06 -4.29
N HIS A 555 10.63 -27.69 -3.34
CA HIS A 555 10.76 -28.09 -1.93
C HIS A 555 10.14 -29.45 -1.64
N LEU A 556 9.05 -29.82 -2.34
CA LEU A 556 8.32 -31.07 -2.07
C LEU A 556 8.93 -32.29 -2.80
N LEU A 557 9.55 -32.08 -3.97
CA LEU A 557 10.04 -33.15 -4.84
C LEU A 557 10.90 -34.22 -4.13
N PRO A 558 11.86 -33.89 -3.23
CA PRO A 558 12.67 -34.89 -2.54
C PRO A 558 11.86 -35.86 -1.66
N TYR A 559 10.65 -35.45 -1.26
CA TYR A 559 9.78 -36.19 -0.37
C TYR A 559 8.68 -36.96 -1.11
N MET A 560 8.48 -36.73 -2.40
CA MET A 560 7.42 -37.36 -3.19
C MET A 560 7.80 -38.76 -3.67
N GLY A 561 6.86 -39.71 -3.52
CA GLY A 561 7.02 -41.10 -3.99
C GLY A 561 5.98 -41.56 -5.01
N LYS A 562 4.88 -40.81 -5.22
CA LYS A 562 3.83 -41.08 -6.21
C LYS A 562 3.52 -39.83 -7.02
N GLN A 563 2.76 -39.96 -8.11
CA GLN A 563 2.40 -38.83 -8.98
C GLN A 563 3.62 -38.10 -9.53
N LEU A 564 4.65 -38.86 -9.85
CA LEU A 564 5.93 -38.39 -10.37
C LEU A 564 6.34 -39.28 -11.55
N VAL A 565 6.48 -38.71 -12.74
CA VAL A 565 6.83 -39.45 -13.97
C VAL A 565 8.04 -38.81 -14.63
N LYS A 566 9.05 -39.63 -14.89
CA LYS A 566 10.22 -39.25 -15.68
C LYS A 566 9.85 -39.35 -17.15
N ILE A 567 10.02 -38.26 -17.90
CA ILE A 567 9.71 -38.24 -19.34
C ILE A 567 10.95 -37.99 -20.18
N GLU A 568 10.91 -38.43 -21.44
CA GLU A 568 11.94 -38.11 -22.43
C GLU A 568 11.94 -36.61 -22.77
N GLN A 569 13.10 -36.12 -23.24
CA GLN A 569 13.28 -34.73 -23.62
C GLN A 569 12.29 -34.31 -24.72
N ASP A 570 12.04 -35.17 -25.71
CA ASP A 570 11.14 -34.90 -26.84
C ASP A 570 9.69 -34.64 -26.39
N ASP A 571 9.19 -35.41 -25.43
CA ASP A 571 7.83 -35.26 -24.92
C ASP A 571 7.71 -33.99 -24.07
N MET A 572 8.72 -33.67 -23.25
CA MET A 572 8.76 -32.39 -22.54
C MET A 572 8.74 -31.21 -23.52
N LEU A 573 9.48 -31.31 -24.64
CA LEU A 573 9.48 -30.29 -25.67
C LEU A 573 8.12 -30.09 -26.34
N LYS A 574 7.41 -31.17 -26.66
CA LYS A 574 6.05 -31.09 -27.19
C LYS A 574 5.12 -30.39 -26.19
N ILE A 575 5.21 -30.74 -24.91
CA ILE A 575 4.38 -30.14 -23.86
C ILE A 575 4.64 -28.64 -23.72
N LEU A 576 5.92 -28.22 -23.78
CA LEU A 576 6.31 -26.83 -23.60
C LEU A 576 6.07 -25.95 -24.85
N LYS A 577 6.22 -26.51 -26.06
CA LYS A 577 6.04 -25.79 -27.34
C LYS A 577 4.58 -25.57 -27.72
N THR A 578 3.68 -26.42 -27.25
CA THR A 578 2.27 -26.36 -27.65
C THR A 578 1.63 -25.05 -27.17
N GLU A 579 1.00 -24.32 -28.10
CA GLU A 579 0.25 -23.09 -27.78
C GLU A 579 -1.06 -23.41 -27.05
N GLU A 580 -1.63 -24.58 -27.32
CA GLU A 580 -2.80 -25.10 -26.65
C GLU A 580 -2.49 -25.39 -25.18
N THR A 581 -3.43 -25.04 -24.29
CA THR A 581 -3.30 -25.31 -22.85
C THR A 581 -3.42 -26.79 -22.53
N MET A 582 -3.93 -27.61 -23.46
CA MET A 582 -4.15 -29.04 -23.31
C MET A 582 -3.48 -29.80 -24.45
N VAL A 583 -2.55 -30.68 -24.11
CA VAL A 583 -1.82 -31.53 -25.06
C VAL A 583 -2.51 -32.89 -25.11
N PRO A 584 -2.91 -33.40 -26.30
CA PRO A 584 -3.47 -34.74 -26.42
C PRO A 584 -2.48 -35.80 -25.96
N LEU A 585 -2.89 -36.66 -25.03
CA LEU A 585 -2.02 -37.69 -24.45
C LEU A 585 -1.53 -38.69 -25.52
N GLU A 586 -2.33 -38.96 -26.55
CA GLU A 586 -1.95 -39.85 -27.66
C GLU A 586 -0.80 -39.31 -28.52
N SER A 587 -0.48 -38.01 -28.42
CA SER A 587 0.66 -37.41 -29.11
C SER A 587 2.01 -37.62 -28.40
N LEU A 588 1.97 -38.11 -27.16
CA LEU A 588 3.12 -38.30 -26.27
C LEU A 588 3.52 -39.78 -26.21
N ARG A 589 4.82 -40.06 -26.13
CA ARG A 589 5.33 -41.43 -25.96
C ARG A 589 5.10 -41.92 -24.53
N CYS A 590 5.20 -41.03 -23.55
CA CYS A 590 4.98 -41.31 -22.12
C CYS A 590 3.52 -41.59 -21.72
N LYS A 591 2.62 -41.81 -22.67
CA LYS A 591 1.17 -41.97 -22.42
C LYS A 591 0.85 -43.11 -21.47
N ASP A 592 1.58 -44.23 -21.55
CA ASP A 592 1.34 -45.41 -20.73
C ASP A 592 1.81 -45.18 -19.29
N ASP A 593 2.96 -44.50 -19.11
CA ASP A 593 3.48 -44.11 -17.79
C ASP A 593 2.60 -43.07 -17.10
N VAL A 594 2.06 -42.11 -17.86
CA VAL A 594 1.11 -41.11 -17.36
C VAL A 594 -0.23 -41.76 -16.99
N ARG A 595 -0.73 -42.71 -17.79
CA ARG A 595 -1.96 -43.49 -17.50
C ARG A 595 -1.81 -44.43 -16.31
N ALA A 596 -0.60 -44.87 -16.00
CA ALA A 596 -0.33 -45.68 -14.82
C ALA A 596 -0.50 -44.89 -13.50
N GLN A 597 -0.50 -43.56 -13.56
CA GLN A 597 -0.76 -42.70 -12.42
C GLN A 597 -2.25 -42.34 -12.31
N ALA A 598 -2.67 -41.95 -11.11
CA ALA A 598 -4.04 -41.52 -10.83
C ALA A 598 -4.34 -40.16 -11.52
N ALA A 599 -5.58 -39.93 -11.95
CA ALA A 599 -5.94 -38.70 -12.64
C ALA A 599 -5.82 -37.47 -11.71
N GLY A 600 -5.41 -36.32 -12.26
CA GLY A 600 -5.25 -35.09 -11.50
C GLY A 600 -3.87 -34.46 -11.61
N SER A 601 -3.30 -34.03 -10.49
CA SER A 601 -2.04 -33.27 -10.46
C SER A 601 -0.84 -34.23 -10.54
N LEU A 602 -0.05 -34.11 -11.60
CA LEU A 602 1.11 -34.96 -11.86
C LEU A 602 2.37 -34.11 -12.05
N VAL A 603 3.49 -34.51 -11.45
CA VAL A 603 4.79 -33.88 -11.67
C VAL A 603 5.54 -34.62 -12.78
N LEU A 604 5.86 -33.90 -13.86
CA LEU A 604 6.70 -34.40 -14.94
C LEU A 604 8.10 -33.83 -14.80
N PHE A 605 9.12 -34.67 -14.89
CA PHE A 605 10.51 -34.21 -14.76
C PHE A 605 11.43 -34.90 -15.78
N THR A 606 12.56 -34.24 -16.07
CA THR A 606 13.60 -34.74 -16.98
C THR A 606 14.97 -34.52 -16.34
N ASP A 607 16.02 -35.14 -16.89
CA ASP A 607 17.38 -34.93 -16.38
C ASP A 607 17.96 -33.53 -16.71
N ARG A 608 17.35 -32.81 -17.65
CA ARG A 608 17.88 -31.53 -18.21
C ARG A 608 17.02 -30.31 -17.92
N ALA A 609 15.85 -30.48 -17.32
CA ALA A 609 14.89 -29.41 -17.12
C ALA A 609 14.23 -29.53 -15.75
N ASP A 610 13.84 -28.39 -15.20
CA ASP A 610 13.13 -28.32 -13.94
C ASP A 610 11.80 -29.10 -13.97
N PRO A 611 11.36 -29.62 -12.81
CA PRO A 611 10.11 -30.35 -12.70
C PRO A 611 8.90 -29.44 -12.97
N VAL A 612 7.92 -29.99 -13.68
CA VAL A 612 6.72 -29.28 -14.13
C VAL A 612 5.47 -29.86 -13.47
N CYS A 613 4.68 -29.01 -12.83
CA CYS A 613 3.32 -29.36 -12.42
C CYS A 613 2.42 -29.46 -13.64
N THR A 614 1.76 -30.59 -13.81
CA THR A 614 0.77 -30.79 -14.88
C THR A 614 -0.56 -31.26 -14.32
N TRP A 615 -1.62 -30.99 -15.07
CA TRP A 615 -2.93 -31.58 -14.88
C TRP A 615 -3.16 -32.64 -15.93
N VAL A 616 -3.44 -33.87 -15.49
CA VAL A 616 -3.74 -35.01 -16.34
C VAL A 616 -5.24 -35.27 -16.29
N GLY A 617 -5.90 -35.10 -17.44
CA GLY A 617 -7.26 -35.58 -17.68
C GLY A 617 -7.25 -36.94 -18.38
N PHE A 618 -8.44 -37.46 -18.73
CA PHE A 618 -8.57 -38.77 -19.39
C PHE A 618 -7.83 -38.87 -20.73
N HIS A 619 -7.74 -37.76 -21.48
CA HIS A 619 -7.14 -37.73 -22.81
C HIS A 619 -6.12 -36.60 -23.01
N THR A 620 -5.89 -35.76 -21.99
CA THR A 620 -5.11 -34.52 -22.13
C THR A 620 -4.16 -34.29 -20.96
N VAL A 621 -3.07 -33.59 -21.24
CA VAL A 621 -2.09 -33.12 -20.24
C VAL A 621 -1.94 -31.61 -20.38
N ALA A 622 -2.07 -30.87 -19.29
CA ALA A 622 -1.99 -29.41 -19.27
C ALA A 622 -0.90 -28.93 -18.28
N PRO A 623 0.18 -28.28 -18.73
CA PRO A 623 1.20 -27.75 -17.82
C PRO A 623 0.75 -26.46 -17.13
N TYR A 624 0.86 -26.43 -15.80
CA TYR A 624 0.61 -25.24 -14.97
C TYR A 624 1.85 -24.33 -14.90
N LEU A 625 2.33 -23.92 -16.07
CA LEU A 625 3.45 -22.99 -16.21
C LEU A 625 2.98 -21.69 -16.83
N SER A 626 3.53 -20.59 -16.34
CA SER A 626 3.43 -19.29 -17.01
C SER A 626 4.11 -19.35 -18.40
N LYS A 627 3.75 -18.43 -19.29
CA LYS A 627 4.34 -18.39 -20.64
C LYS A 627 5.84 -18.08 -20.57
N GLU A 628 6.21 -17.21 -19.64
CA GLU A 628 7.58 -16.82 -19.35
C GLU A 628 8.42 -18.02 -18.91
N GLU A 629 7.95 -18.82 -17.96
CA GLU A 629 8.64 -20.05 -17.52
C GLU A 629 8.82 -21.06 -18.65
N ARG A 630 7.81 -21.24 -19.51
CA ARG A 630 7.94 -22.14 -20.69
C ARG A 630 9.07 -21.69 -21.61
N VAL A 631 9.19 -20.39 -21.86
CA VAL A 631 10.27 -19.84 -22.70
C VAL A 631 11.64 -20.05 -22.06
N HIS A 632 11.75 -19.82 -20.75
CA HIS A 632 13.00 -20.10 -20.04
C HIS A 632 13.38 -21.58 -20.13
N MET A 633 12.44 -22.49 -19.88
CA MET A 633 12.70 -23.92 -19.97
C MET A 633 13.11 -24.37 -21.38
N LEU A 634 12.41 -23.89 -22.42
CA LEU A 634 12.78 -24.17 -23.81
C LEU A 634 14.18 -23.65 -24.14
N ARG A 635 14.56 -22.47 -23.64
CA ARG A 635 15.91 -21.91 -23.77
C ARG A 635 16.95 -22.79 -23.07
N MET A 636 16.68 -23.25 -21.85
CA MET A 636 17.54 -24.20 -21.14
C MET A 636 17.54 -25.59 -21.80
N MET A 637 16.69 -25.84 -22.79
CA MET A 637 16.76 -27.06 -23.62
C MET A 637 17.52 -26.83 -24.94
N GLY A 638 18.07 -25.63 -25.17
CA GLY A 638 18.86 -25.27 -26.35
C GLY A 638 18.02 -24.88 -27.56
N ILE A 639 16.74 -24.53 -27.36
CA ILE A 639 15.84 -24.16 -28.45
C ILE A 639 15.85 -22.66 -28.65
N ASP A 640 15.81 -22.23 -29.91
CA ASP A 640 15.61 -20.84 -30.25
C ASP A 640 14.15 -20.42 -29.97
N CYS A 641 13.97 -19.51 -29.02
CA CYS A 641 12.66 -18.99 -28.61
C CYS A 641 12.36 -17.61 -29.20
N SER A 642 13.17 -17.11 -30.13
CA SER A 642 13.08 -15.74 -30.65
C SER A 642 11.69 -15.38 -31.18
N GLU A 643 11.03 -16.28 -31.89
CA GLU A 643 9.67 -16.07 -32.44
C GLU A 643 8.61 -15.96 -31.32
N ILE A 644 8.70 -16.83 -30.31
CA ILE A 644 7.78 -16.84 -29.15
C ILE A 644 7.95 -15.53 -28.36
N GLU A 645 9.18 -15.07 -28.17
CA GLU A 645 9.49 -13.80 -27.50
C GLU A 645 8.99 -12.58 -28.27
N GLN A 646 9.10 -12.58 -29.61
CA GLN A 646 8.55 -11.51 -30.45
C GLN A 646 7.02 -11.44 -30.37
N MET A 647 6.34 -12.59 -30.36
CA MET A 647 4.89 -12.65 -30.15
C MET A 647 4.48 -12.16 -28.76
N MET A 648 5.23 -12.52 -27.70
CA MET A 648 4.95 -11.99 -26.35
C MET A 648 5.16 -10.47 -26.29
N LYS A 649 6.18 -9.95 -26.98
CA LYS A 649 6.45 -8.51 -27.09
C LYS A 649 5.31 -7.74 -27.75
N SER A 650 4.68 -8.27 -28.80
CA SER A 650 3.55 -7.60 -29.46
C SER A 650 2.35 -7.47 -28.52
N LYS A 651 2.01 -8.54 -27.79
CA LYS A 651 0.96 -8.53 -26.76
C LYS A 651 1.29 -7.61 -25.59
N ARG A 652 2.55 -7.57 -25.13
CA ARG A 652 3.00 -6.62 -24.08
C ARG A 652 2.91 -5.17 -24.53
N LYS A 653 3.28 -4.87 -25.78
CA LYS A 653 3.12 -3.53 -26.35
C LYS A 653 1.65 -3.12 -26.43
N GLN A 654 0.76 -4.02 -26.84
CA GLN A 654 -0.68 -3.78 -26.86
C GLN A 654 -1.23 -3.52 -25.45
N LYS A 655 -0.89 -4.35 -24.46
CA LYS A 655 -1.30 -4.15 -23.07
C LYS A 655 -0.74 -2.86 -22.49
N ALA A 656 0.55 -2.55 -22.69
CA ALA A 656 1.15 -1.31 -22.22
C ALA A 656 0.57 -0.07 -22.92
N ALA A 657 0.17 -0.18 -24.19
CA ALA A 657 -0.55 0.88 -24.88
C ALA A 657 -1.95 1.09 -24.28
N ALA A 658 -2.68 0.02 -23.99
CA ALA A 658 -3.98 0.08 -23.32
C ALA A 658 -3.87 0.66 -21.90
N ASP A 659 -2.90 0.21 -21.09
CA ASP A 659 -2.67 0.71 -19.73
C ASP A 659 -2.25 2.19 -19.75
N ARG A 660 -1.45 2.62 -20.74
CA ARG A 660 -1.10 4.03 -20.94
C ARG A 660 -2.29 4.85 -21.37
N GLN A 661 -3.10 4.36 -22.31
CA GLN A 661 -4.33 5.03 -22.70
C GLN A 661 -5.27 5.18 -21.50
N ALA A 662 -5.40 4.16 -20.66
CA ALA A 662 -6.17 4.25 -19.41
C ALA A 662 -5.60 5.30 -18.44
N ALA A 663 -4.28 5.32 -18.24
CA ALA A 663 -3.62 6.30 -17.36
C ALA A 663 -3.62 7.72 -17.95
N GLU A 664 -3.56 7.86 -19.28
CA GLU A 664 -3.71 9.12 -20.00
C GLU A 664 -5.14 9.61 -19.95
N LEU A 665 -6.14 8.73 -20.03
CA LEU A 665 -7.54 9.08 -19.81
C LEU A 665 -7.75 9.57 -18.38
N GLU A 666 -7.20 8.87 -17.38
CA GLU A 666 -7.24 9.31 -15.97
C GLU A 666 -6.57 10.68 -15.78
N LYS A 667 -5.41 10.90 -16.40
CA LYS A 667 -4.70 12.19 -16.34
C LYS A 667 -5.40 13.29 -17.14
N ALA A 668 -6.01 12.98 -18.28
CA ALA A 668 -6.76 13.92 -19.11
C ALA A 668 -8.04 14.34 -18.40
N VAL A 669 -8.74 13.41 -17.74
CA VAL A 669 -9.88 13.70 -16.86
C VAL A 669 -9.45 14.57 -15.66
N GLN A 670 -8.27 14.32 -15.09
CA GLN A 670 -7.69 15.19 -14.06
C GLN A 670 -7.27 16.57 -14.59
N ALA A 671 -6.80 16.67 -15.84
CA ALA A 671 -6.34 17.90 -16.46
C ALA A 671 -7.50 18.77 -17.01
N SER A 672 -8.54 18.16 -17.59
CA SER A 672 -9.76 18.85 -18.04
C SER A 672 -10.49 19.49 -16.87
N ASN A 673 -10.50 18.82 -15.71
CA ASN A 673 -11.03 19.37 -14.46
C ASN A 673 -10.18 20.52 -13.88
N SER A 674 -8.97 20.75 -14.40
CA SER A 674 -8.09 21.86 -13.99
C SER A 674 -8.03 23.03 -14.97
N ALA A 675 -8.56 22.85 -16.20
CA ALA A 675 -8.50 23.84 -17.28
C ALA A 675 -9.84 24.57 -17.52
N SER A 676 -10.93 24.17 -16.87
CA SER A 676 -12.24 24.84 -17.00
C SER A 676 -12.36 26.17 -16.23
N ASP A 677 -11.29 26.63 -15.56
CA ASP A 677 -11.21 27.96 -14.93
C ASP A 677 -10.31 28.90 -15.76
N SER A 678 -10.67 29.16 -17.02
CA SER A 678 -10.41 30.44 -17.74
C SER A 678 -10.55 30.26 -19.26
N VAL A 679 -11.73 30.58 -19.82
CA VAL A 679 -11.97 31.51 -20.96
C VAL A 679 -13.49 31.72 -21.07
N ASP A 680 -13.89 32.98 -21.27
CA ASP A 680 -15.25 33.46 -21.48
C ASP A 680 -15.95 32.84 -22.71
N VAL A 681 -17.26 32.65 -22.56
CA VAL A 681 -18.18 32.04 -23.52
C VAL A 681 -18.58 33.05 -24.60
N GLU A 682 -18.29 32.75 -25.87
CA GLU A 682 -19.20 33.10 -26.97
C GLU A 682 -19.22 32.00 -28.04
N GLY A 683 -20.42 31.44 -28.25
CA GLY A 683 -20.99 30.86 -29.47
C GLY A 683 -20.19 29.88 -30.33
N GLU A 684 -20.62 28.62 -30.37
CA GLU A 684 -21.31 28.03 -31.54
C GLU A 684 -21.60 26.53 -31.31
N GLU A 685 -22.90 26.21 -31.29
CA GLU A 685 -23.42 24.86 -31.49
C GLU A 685 -23.18 24.46 -32.96
N ASN A 686 -22.50 23.34 -33.20
CA ASN A 686 -22.93 22.26 -34.10
C ASN A 686 -21.76 21.35 -34.51
N ASN A 687 -22.11 20.08 -34.72
CA ASN A 687 -21.32 18.97 -35.28
C ASN A 687 -20.50 18.15 -34.30
N LEU A 688 -21.12 17.08 -33.78
CA LEU A 688 -20.51 15.74 -33.67
C LEU A 688 -21.61 14.70 -33.36
N SER A 689 -22.58 14.57 -34.28
CA SER A 689 -23.49 13.43 -34.38
C SER A 689 -23.12 12.61 -35.61
N ALA A 690 -21.92 12.04 -35.62
CA ALA A 690 -21.50 11.05 -36.60
C ALA A 690 -20.17 10.46 -36.15
N LEU A 691 -20.19 9.34 -35.42
CA LEU A 691 -19.14 8.31 -35.31
C LEU A 691 -19.53 7.32 -34.19
N SER A 692 -20.69 6.68 -34.34
CA SER A 692 -21.05 5.50 -33.54
C SER A 692 -21.85 4.51 -34.39
N GLU A 693 -21.31 4.13 -35.53
CA GLU A 693 -21.83 3.00 -36.32
C GLU A 693 -20.70 2.49 -37.20
N THR A 694 -19.98 1.46 -36.74
CA THR A 694 -19.51 0.32 -37.55
C THR A 694 -18.65 -0.63 -36.71
N VAL A 695 -18.78 -1.92 -37.05
CA VAL A 695 -18.11 -3.13 -36.54
C VAL A 695 -18.80 -3.85 -35.36
N ILE A 696 -19.96 -4.44 -35.68
CA ILE A 696 -20.33 -5.77 -35.17
C ILE A 696 -20.16 -6.74 -36.34
N ASN A 697 -19.30 -7.75 -36.18
CA ASN A 697 -19.50 -9.14 -36.61
C ASN A 697 -18.26 -10.00 -36.29
N GLY A 698 -18.45 -11.07 -35.50
CA GLY A 698 -17.42 -12.08 -35.28
C GLY A 698 -17.63 -12.95 -34.03
N SER A 699 -18.54 -13.94 -34.16
CA SER A 699 -18.64 -15.26 -33.47
C SER A 699 -18.67 -15.38 -31.94
N GLU A 700 -19.63 -16.20 -31.51
CA GLU A 700 -20.07 -16.52 -30.15
C GLU A 700 -19.08 -17.36 -29.34
N ASP A 701 -18.89 -16.99 -28.06
CA ASP A 701 -18.79 -17.92 -26.92
C ASP A 701 -19.15 -17.14 -25.64
N LYS A 702 -20.32 -17.43 -25.06
CA LYS A 702 -20.87 -16.72 -23.89
C LYS A 702 -20.38 -17.34 -22.58
N GLU A 703 -19.36 -16.74 -21.97
CA GLU A 703 -19.21 -16.78 -20.51
C GLU A 703 -20.29 -15.88 -19.88
N VAL A 704 -21.18 -16.45 -19.07
CA VAL A 704 -22.20 -15.67 -18.34
C VAL A 704 -21.52 -14.90 -17.21
N VAL A 705 -21.08 -13.68 -17.50
CA VAL A 705 -20.66 -12.71 -16.49
C VAL A 705 -21.92 -12.10 -15.86
N MET A 706 -22.19 -12.44 -14.59
CA MET A 706 -23.26 -11.82 -13.80
C MET A 706 -22.97 -10.31 -13.61
N ARG A 707 -23.75 -9.44 -14.24
CA ARG A 707 -23.66 -7.99 -14.09
C ARG A 707 -24.39 -7.51 -12.83
N ARG A 708 -23.77 -6.63 -12.04
CA ARG A 708 -24.43 -5.95 -10.92
C ARG A 708 -25.26 -4.78 -11.43
N GLU A 709 -26.55 -4.76 -11.11
CA GLU A 709 -27.49 -3.70 -11.49
C GLU A 709 -28.02 -2.99 -10.24
N LEU A 710 -28.27 -1.68 -10.34
CA LEU A 710 -28.89 -0.88 -9.29
C LEU A 710 -30.32 -0.52 -9.72
N LEU A 711 -31.30 -0.99 -8.96
CA LEU A 711 -32.73 -0.82 -9.26
C LEU A 711 -33.40 0.08 -8.21
N GLY A 712 -34.35 0.90 -8.64
CA GLY A 712 -35.15 1.78 -7.78
C GLY A 712 -36.64 1.64 -8.06
N CYS A 713 -37.46 1.70 -7.00
CA CYS A 713 -38.93 1.75 -7.08
C CYS A 713 -39.50 2.62 -5.97
N GLY A 714 -40.67 3.22 -6.18
CA GLY A 714 -41.33 4.11 -5.22
C GLY A 714 -41.69 5.48 -5.80
N LEU A 715 -41.90 6.46 -4.91
CA LEU A 715 -42.22 7.84 -5.30
C LEU A 715 -41.04 8.50 -6.04
N SER A 716 -41.32 9.16 -7.16
CA SER A 716 -40.31 9.79 -8.03
C SER A 716 -40.59 11.26 -8.34
N GLU A 717 -41.59 11.87 -7.69
CA GLU A 717 -42.07 13.22 -7.97
C GLU A 717 -40.96 14.28 -7.88
N ASP A 718 -40.02 14.12 -6.93
CA ASP A 718 -38.86 15.01 -6.74
C ASP A 718 -37.58 14.49 -7.42
N GLY A 719 -37.67 13.36 -8.13
CA GLY A 719 -36.54 12.72 -8.81
C GLY A 719 -35.67 11.85 -7.91
N GLN A 720 -36.08 11.53 -6.67
CA GLN A 720 -35.25 10.81 -5.68
C GLN A 720 -34.81 9.39 -6.10
N LEU A 721 -35.39 8.83 -7.16
CA LEU A 721 -35.01 7.52 -7.72
C LEU A 721 -33.95 7.59 -8.84
N GLY A 722 -33.65 8.77 -9.40
CA GLY A 722 -32.60 8.92 -10.42
C GLY A 722 -32.89 8.25 -11.77
N LEU A 723 -34.14 8.23 -12.22
CA LEU A 723 -34.59 7.57 -13.46
C LEU A 723 -34.53 8.47 -14.72
N GLY A 724 -33.97 9.68 -14.62
CA GLY A 724 -33.66 10.53 -15.78
C GLY A 724 -34.85 11.19 -16.50
N SER A 725 -36.11 10.84 -16.21
CA SER A 725 -37.32 11.48 -16.78
C SER A 725 -38.46 11.61 -15.78
N ARG A 726 -39.42 12.53 -16.04
CA ARG A 726 -40.67 12.70 -15.26
C ARG A 726 -41.72 11.61 -15.58
N SER A 727 -41.32 10.36 -15.67
CA SER A 727 -42.23 9.26 -15.98
C SER A 727 -42.79 8.65 -14.69
N ALA A 728 -44.07 8.91 -14.43
CA ALA A 728 -44.92 8.42 -13.33
C ALA A 728 -44.55 8.84 -11.90
N ALA A 729 -45.48 9.49 -11.19
CA ALA A 729 -45.35 9.91 -9.78
C ALA A 729 -44.94 8.78 -8.80
N CYS A 730 -45.23 7.53 -9.15
CA CYS A 730 -44.83 6.35 -8.40
C CYS A 730 -44.47 5.20 -9.35
N VAL A 731 -43.24 4.72 -9.23
CA VAL A 731 -42.68 3.61 -10.01
C VAL A 731 -42.95 2.31 -9.26
N LYS A 732 -43.88 1.50 -9.79
CA LYS A 732 -44.41 0.30 -9.11
C LYS A 732 -43.56 -0.96 -9.27
N LEU A 733 -42.67 -0.98 -10.26
CA LEU A 733 -41.76 -2.10 -10.55
C LEU A 733 -40.32 -1.60 -10.45
N PRO A 734 -39.35 -2.40 -9.97
CA PRO A 734 -37.95 -1.99 -9.92
C PRO A 734 -37.41 -1.64 -11.31
N GLU A 735 -37.06 -0.38 -11.52
CA GLU A 735 -36.46 0.12 -12.75
C GLU A 735 -34.98 0.44 -12.53
N GLN A 736 -34.15 0.25 -13.57
CA GLN A 736 -32.72 0.48 -13.46
C GLN A 736 -32.41 1.98 -13.31
N ILE A 737 -31.64 2.32 -12.28
CA ILE A 737 -31.22 3.69 -12.02
C ILE A 737 -30.16 4.10 -13.05
N VAL A 738 -30.42 5.18 -13.77
CA VAL A 738 -29.58 5.65 -14.89
C VAL A 738 -28.52 6.63 -14.38
N GLY A 739 -27.26 6.40 -14.75
CA GLY A 739 -26.13 7.29 -14.41
C GLY A 739 -25.42 6.96 -13.09
N ALA A 740 -25.69 5.80 -12.48
CA ALA A 740 -24.89 5.29 -11.37
C ALA A 740 -23.47 4.92 -11.84
N PRO A 741 -22.43 5.10 -11.01
CA PRO A 741 -21.05 4.79 -11.37
C PRO A 741 -20.88 3.30 -11.71
N LEU A 742 -20.13 3.00 -12.78
CA LEU A 742 -19.91 1.65 -13.29
C LEU A 742 -18.44 1.20 -13.09
N ASN A 743 -18.25 -0.09 -12.83
CA ASN A 743 -16.96 -0.80 -12.85
C ASN A 743 -17.02 -1.98 -13.84
N ALA A 744 -15.94 -2.75 -13.95
CA ALA A 744 -15.82 -3.88 -14.88
C ALA A 744 -16.88 -4.99 -14.72
N VAL A 745 -17.67 -4.97 -13.63
CA VAL A 745 -18.67 -5.99 -13.28
C VAL A 745 -20.11 -5.40 -13.20
N GLY A 746 -20.31 -4.12 -13.50
CA GLY A 746 -21.62 -3.44 -13.41
C GLY A 746 -21.58 -2.21 -12.51
N THR A 747 -22.57 -1.99 -11.65
CA THR A 747 -22.61 -0.81 -10.75
C THR A 747 -21.55 -0.89 -9.64
N ALA A 748 -20.76 0.19 -9.48
CA ALA A 748 -19.69 0.34 -8.50
C ALA A 748 -20.14 0.89 -7.12
N VAL A 749 -21.46 0.93 -6.88
CA VAL A 749 -22.06 1.49 -5.66
C VAL A 749 -21.96 0.48 -4.51
N THR A 750 -21.41 0.91 -3.38
CA THR A 750 -21.21 0.11 -2.16
C THR A 750 -22.28 0.35 -1.11
N SER A 751 -22.86 1.55 -1.03
CA SER A 751 -23.88 1.92 -0.05
C SER A 751 -24.85 2.96 -0.60
N VAL A 752 -26.11 2.88 -0.15
CA VAL A 752 -27.19 3.79 -0.53
C VAL A 752 -27.87 4.31 0.74
N ALA A 753 -28.14 5.61 0.81
CA ALA A 753 -28.89 6.24 1.90
C ALA A 753 -30.01 7.12 1.34
N CYS A 754 -31.25 6.92 1.81
CA CYS A 754 -32.42 7.62 1.30
C CYS A 754 -33.01 8.59 2.33
N GLY A 755 -33.21 9.85 1.93
CA GLY A 755 -33.97 10.88 2.62
C GLY A 755 -35.45 10.89 2.18
N GLU A 756 -36.20 11.95 2.53
CA GLU A 756 -37.62 12.07 2.12
C GLU A 756 -37.75 12.37 0.62
N ARG A 757 -36.94 13.32 0.14
CA ARG A 757 -36.96 13.80 -1.25
C ARG A 757 -35.63 13.62 -1.98
N HIS A 758 -34.64 12.96 -1.37
CA HIS A 758 -33.31 12.78 -1.97
C HIS A 758 -32.67 11.43 -1.63
N THR A 759 -31.75 10.98 -2.48
CA THR A 759 -30.98 9.74 -2.29
C THR A 759 -29.50 10.03 -2.48
N ILE A 760 -28.66 9.39 -1.66
CA ILE A 760 -27.20 9.48 -1.70
C ILE A 760 -26.61 8.09 -1.96
N LEU A 761 -25.67 8.04 -2.90
CA LEU A 761 -24.94 6.84 -3.32
C LEU A 761 -23.46 7.01 -2.99
N LEU A 762 -22.84 5.95 -2.47
CA LEU A 762 -21.40 5.86 -2.24
C LEU A 762 -20.82 4.76 -3.13
N ALA A 763 -19.71 5.02 -3.84
CA ALA A 763 -19.03 3.99 -4.64
C ALA A 763 -17.74 3.48 -4.00
N GLU A 764 -17.23 2.39 -4.57
CA GLU A 764 -15.97 1.73 -4.19
C GLU A 764 -14.75 2.66 -4.19
N ASP A 765 -14.75 3.69 -5.03
CA ASP A 765 -13.66 4.68 -5.10
C ASP A 765 -13.73 5.76 -3.99
N GLY A 766 -14.79 5.75 -3.17
CA GLY A 766 -15.03 6.70 -2.10
C GLY A 766 -15.65 8.02 -2.56
N LYS A 767 -16.04 8.14 -3.83
CA LYS A 767 -16.85 9.26 -4.33
C LYS A 767 -18.31 9.07 -3.96
N MET A 768 -19.01 10.18 -3.85
CA MET A 768 -20.42 10.23 -3.51
C MET A 768 -21.22 10.84 -4.65
N TRP A 769 -22.46 10.38 -4.80
CA TRP A 769 -23.43 10.99 -5.69
C TRP A 769 -24.75 11.23 -4.97
N SER A 770 -25.49 12.25 -5.40
CA SER A 770 -26.80 12.60 -4.86
C SER A 770 -27.81 12.89 -5.97
N VAL A 771 -29.07 12.57 -5.71
CA VAL A 771 -30.19 12.72 -6.65
C VAL A 771 -31.49 13.04 -5.90
N GLY A 772 -32.42 13.77 -6.51
CA GLY A 772 -33.70 14.19 -5.91
C GLY A 772 -33.82 15.70 -5.66
N GLY A 773 -34.69 16.09 -4.73
CA GLY A 773 -34.97 17.48 -4.34
C GLY A 773 -33.78 18.17 -3.68
N ASN A 774 -33.65 19.49 -3.94
CA ASN A 774 -32.56 20.34 -3.41
C ASN A 774 -33.06 21.67 -2.83
N GLU A 775 -34.32 21.73 -2.42
CA GLU A 775 -34.94 22.94 -1.87
C GLU A 775 -34.30 23.40 -0.55
N ASP A 776 -33.67 22.48 0.17
CA ASP A 776 -33.00 22.69 1.46
C ASP A 776 -31.46 22.55 1.35
N GLY A 777 -30.93 22.42 0.13
CA GLY A 777 -29.50 22.16 -0.10
C GLY A 777 -29.05 20.72 0.23
N GLN A 778 -29.99 19.78 0.43
CA GLN A 778 -29.72 18.39 0.86
C GLN A 778 -28.88 17.56 -0.12
N LEU A 779 -28.73 18.02 -1.37
CA LEU A 779 -27.86 17.35 -2.37
C LEU A 779 -26.37 17.72 -2.22
N GLY A 780 -26.02 18.75 -1.45
CA GLY A 780 -24.62 19.12 -1.22
C GLY A 780 -23.94 19.82 -2.41
N ARG A 781 -24.72 20.54 -3.23
CA ARG A 781 -24.26 21.20 -4.48
C ARG A 781 -23.80 22.66 -4.30
N GLY A 782 -23.63 23.13 -3.07
CA GLY A 782 -23.20 24.51 -2.80
C GLY A 782 -24.30 25.58 -2.93
N GLY A 783 -25.57 25.20 -2.98
CA GLY A 783 -26.72 26.13 -2.94
C GLY A 783 -28.08 25.42 -3.03
N ARG A 784 -29.17 26.14 -2.69
CA ARG A 784 -30.56 25.73 -2.96
C ARG A 784 -30.90 25.91 -4.43
N GLY A 785 -31.71 25.02 -4.99
CA GLY A 785 -32.12 25.10 -6.38
C GLY A 785 -33.11 24.01 -6.77
N PRO A 786 -33.53 23.95 -8.05
CA PRO A 786 -34.40 22.88 -8.51
C PRO A 786 -33.72 21.53 -8.28
N GLY A 787 -34.52 20.55 -7.84
CA GLY A 787 -34.08 19.16 -7.69
C GLY A 787 -33.59 18.58 -9.02
N SER A 788 -32.98 17.40 -8.94
CA SER A 788 -32.36 16.75 -10.06
C SER A 788 -32.83 15.31 -10.19
N PHE A 789 -33.33 14.96 -11.37
CA PHE A 789 -33.82 13.63 -11.72
C PHE A 789 -32.69 12.70 -12.20
N THR A 790 -31.46 13.20 -12.27
CA THR A 790 -30.25 12.47 -12.67
C THR A 790 -29.23 12.48 -11.54
N ILE A 791 -28.44 11.42 -11.44
CA ILE A 791 -27.40 11.28 -10.42
C ILE A 791 -26.28 12.29 -10.67
N TYR A 792 -25.89 13.06 -9.64
CA TYR A 792 -24.76 14.00 -9.72
C TYR A 792 -23.71 13.74 -8.65
N PRO A 793 -22.43 13.98 -8.94
CA PRO A 793 -21.35 13.83 -7.96
C PRO A 793 -21.42 14.91 -6.86
N VAL A 794 -21.24 14.48 -5.62
CA VAL A 794 -21.01 15.35 -4.46
C VAL A 794 -19.51 15.44 -4.22
N SER A 795 -18.93 16.63 -4.34
CA SER A 795 -17.49 16.84 -4.21
C SER A 795 -17.18 17.74 -3.02
N PHE A 796 -16.27 17.28 -2.15
CA PHE A 796 -15.76 18.05 -1.01
C PHE A 796 -14.35 18.59 -1.34
N SER A 797 -14.07 19.84 -0.95
CA SER A 797 -12.75 20.44 -1.12
C SER A 797 -11.73 19.74 -0.20
N GLY A 798 -10.79 19.00 -0.80
CA GLY A 798 -9.73 18.30 -0.07
C GLY A 798 -9.48 16.84 -0.47
N GLY A 799 -10.26 16.26 -1.39
CA GLY A 799 -9.98 14.94 -1.97
C GLY A 799 -10.04 13.77 -0.98
N VAL A 800 -10.80 13.93 0.11
CA VAL A 800 -10.92 12.91 1.15
C VAL A 800 -11.91 11.82 0.73
N LYS A 801 -11.56 10.55 0.92
CA LYS A 801 -12.43 9.41 0.62
C LYS A 801 -13.52 9.25 1.68
N MET A 802 -14.75 9.00 1.23
CA MET A 802 -15.89 8.77 2.11
C MET A 802 -16.06 7.28 2.39
N LEU A 803 -16.26 6.93 3.66
CA LEU A 803 -16.44 5.56 4.14
C LEU A 803 -17.92 5.22 4.38
N GLN A 804 -18.73 6.19 4.80
CA GLN A 804 -20.14 5.95 5.15
C GLN A 804 -21.01 7.17 4.81
N VAL A 805 -22.28 6.91 4.46
CA VAL A 805 -23.29 7.93 4.16
C VAL A 805 -24.59 7.66 4.93
N ALA A 806 -25.30 8.71 5.33
CA ALA A 806 -26.63 8.65 5.95
C ALA A 806 -27.48 9.85 5.49
N ALA A 807 -28.80 9.67 5.43
CA ALA A 807 -29.73 10.71 4.98
C ALA A 807 -30.94 10.80 5.92
N GLY A 808 -31.23 12.01 6.40
CA GLY A 808 -32.44 12.37 7.16
C GLY A 808 -33.53 12.95 6.26
N ARG A 809 -34.54 13.63 6.85
CA ARG A 809 -35.69 14.19 6.10
C ARG A 809 -35.27 15.14 4.98
N SER A 810 -34.57 16.21 5.35
CA SER A 810 -34.02 17.24 4.46
C SER A 810 -32.54 17.52 4.75
N HIS A 811 -31.81 16.53 5.29
CA HIS A 811 -30.38 16.67 5.60
C HIS A 811 -29.62 15.37 5.32
N SER A 812 -28.31 15.48 5.25
CA SER A 812 -27.40 14.45 4.77
C SER A 812 -26.13 14.45 5.58
N LEU A 813 -25.54 13.27 5.77
CA LEU A 813 -24.36 13.02 6.57
C LEU A 813 -23.38 12.10 5.83
N ALA A 814 -22.09 12.35 5.97
CA ALA A 814 -21.04 11.47 5.47
C ALA A 814 -19.82 11.41 6.40
N VAL A 815 -19.21 10.24 6.53
CA VAL A 815 -17.98 10.03 7.32
C VAL A 815 -16.82 9.75 6.36
N ALA A 816 -15.72 10.47 6.53
CA ALA A 816 -14.49 10.30 5.76
C ALA A 816 -13.48 9.33 6.41
N GLU A 817 -12.52 8.87 5.60
CA GLU A 817 -11.40 8.01 6.03
C GLU A 817 -10.52 8.64 7.12
N ASP A 818 -10.46 9.97 7.17
CA ASP A 818 -9.72 10.72 8.20
C ASP A 818 -10.54 10.95 9.50
N GLY A 819 -11.73 10.34 9.59
CA GLY A 819 -12.64 10.45 10.74
C GLY A 819 -13.47 11.73 10.78
N ARG A 820 -13.42 12.58 9.74
CA ARG A 820 -14.27 13.77 9.64
C ARG A 820 -15.71 13.37 9.34
N LEU A 821 -16.66 13.92 10.09
CA LEU A 821 -18.10 13.84 9.79
C LEU A 821 -18.53 15.13 9.10
N PHE A 822 -19.15 14.98 7.94
CA PHE A 822 -19.77 16.04 7.14
C PHE A 822 -21.28 15.99 7.32
N ALA A 823 -21.91 17.13 7.56
CA ALA A 823 -23.37 17.29 7.59
C ALA A 823 -23.77 18.44 6.68
N TRP A 824 -24.87 18.31 5.92
CA TRP A 824 -25.44 19.38 5.07
C TRP A 824 -26.95 19.24 4.84
N GLY A 825 -27.61 20.33 4.47
CA GLY A 825 -29.07 20.42 4.26
C GLY A 825 -29.75 21.41 5.21
N SER A 826 -31.02 21.16 5.55
CA SER A 826 -31.79 22.00 6.48
C SER A 826 -31.22 21.92 7.91
N ASN A 827 -31.18 23.06 8.61
CA ASN A 827 -30.80 23.16 10.04
C ASN A 827 -31.89 23.76 10.95
N GLU A 828 -33.15 23.79 10.51
CA GLU A 828 -34.26 24.45 11.23
C GLU A 828 -34.45 23.98 12.69
N HIS A 829 -34.02 22.75 13.00
CA HIS A 829 -34.13 22.16 14.33
C HIS A 829 -32.78 21.88 15.01
N GLY A 830 -31.66 22.31 14.41
CA GLY A 830 -30.30 22.04 14.90
C GLY A 830 -29.74 20.69 14.46
N GLN A 831 -30.32 20.05 13.44
CA GLN A 831 -29.91 18.71 12.97
C GLN A 831 -28.49 18.66 12.39
N LEU A 832 -27.90 19.81 12.02
CA LEU A 832 -26.50 19.90 11.57
C LEU A 832 -25.52 20.13 12.73
N ALA A 833 -25.96 20.07 13.99
CA ALA A 833 -25.13 20.36 15.18
C ALA A 833 -24.64 21.82 15.28
N MET A 834 -25.48 22.79 14.88
CA MET A 834 -25.22 24.24 15.02
C MET A 834 -26.39 24.95 15.74
N PRO A 835 -26.16 26.04 16.51
CA PRO A 835 -27.22 26.83 17.15
C PRO A 835 -28.22 27.39 16.13
N ARG A 836 -29.50 27.53 16.53
CA ARG A 836 -30.61 27.92 15.63
C ARG A 836 -30.57 29.39 15.15
N HIS A 837 -29.77 30.24 15.79
CA HIS A 837 -29.63 31.68 15.45
C HIS A 837 -28.20 32.16 15.75
N ILE A 838 -27.37 32.39 14.72
CA ILE A 838 -26.12 33.15 14.85
C ILE A 838 -26.17 34.29 13.83
N SER A 839 -26.18 35.54 14.29
CA SER A 839 -26.01 36.72 13.44
C SER A 839 -24.54 36.91 13.05
N TRP A 840 -24.30 37.23 11.78
CA TRP A 840 -22.98 37.40 11.17
C TRP A 840 -22.36 38.77 11.52
N GLN A 841 -21.08 38.83 11.93
CA GLN A 841 -20.20 39.99 11.72
C GLN A 841 -18.74 39.54 11.43
N GLU A 842 -18.30 39.90 10.22
CA GLU A 842 -16.95 40.03 9.64
C GLU A 842 -15.98 38.82 9.50
N THR A 843 -15.39 38.77 8.29
CA THR A 843 -14.44 37.78 7.72
C THR A 843 -13.11 37.62 8.47
N PRO A 844 -12.49 36.42 8.48
CA PRO A 844 -11.04 36.28 8.57
C PRO A 844 -10.37 35.94 7.23
N LYS A 845 -9.20 36.55 7.04
CA LYS A 845 -8.23 36.28 5.98
C LYS A 845 -7.66 34.86 6.17
N PHE A 846 -7.48 34.14 5.06
CA PHE A 846 -6.85 32.82 5.02
C PHE A 846 -5.46 32.81 5.68
N GLU A 847 -5.36 32.24 6.88
CA GLU A 847 -4.13 31.73 7.46
C GLU A 847 -4.38 30.30 7.96
N PHE A 848 -3.55 29.37 7.48
CA PHE A 848 -3.30 28.00 7.92
C PHE A 848 -4.21 27.40 9.02
N VAL A 849 -4.88 26.28 8.72
CA VAL A 849 -5.42 25.38 9.74
C VAL A 849 -4.74 24.01 9.63
N PHE A 850 -4.13 23.61 10.75
CA PHE A 850 -3.35 22.40 10.97
C PHE A 850 -4.19 21.11 10.87
N SER A 851 -3.52 20.00 10.57
CA SER A 851 -4.01 18.65 10.85
C SER A 851 -4.27 18.51 12.35
N LEU A 852 -5.54 18.51 12.75
CA LEU A 852 -5.99 18.17 14.09
C LEU A 852 -6.94 16.96 13.95
N GLY A 853 -6.53 15.85 14.54
CA GLY A 853 -7.23 14.58 14.46
C GLY A 853 -8.69 14.66 14.94
N GLY A 854 -9.59 14.04 14.18
CA GLY A 854 -10.95 13.73 14.61
C GLY A 854 -11.92 14.91 14.74
N ALA A 855 -11.74 16.01 14.01
CA ALA A 855 -12.68 17.14 14.02
C ALA A 855 -13.93 16.88 13.14
N VAL A 856 -15.13 17.10 13.69
CA VAL A 856 -16.43 17.04 12.97
C VAL A 856 -16.66 18.35 12.23
N ALA A 857 -16.86 18.34 10.91
CA ALA A 857 -16.92 19.54 10.07
C ALA A 857 -18.28 19.69 9.38
N VAL A 858 -19.02 20.75 9.71
CA VAL A 858 -20.40 20.95 9.24
C VAL A 858 -20.48 21.99 8.14
N TRP A 859 -21.33 21.75 7.15
CA TRP A 859 -21.69 22.65 6.05
C TRP A 859 -23.21 22.83 6.04
N GLY A 860 -23.75 23.98 5.65
CA GLY A 860 -25.20 24.13 5.56
C GLY A 860 -25.68 25.57 5.51
N GLU A 861 -26.94 25.74 5.15
CA GLU A 861 -27.60 27.04 5.10
C GLU A 861 -28.54 27.21 6.31
N GLN A 862 -28.52 28.38 6.94
CA GLN A 862 -29.35 28.70 8.12
C GLN A 862 -30.78 29.11 7.72
N ALA A 863 -31.68 29.19 8.71
CA ALA A 863 -33.08 29.54 8.52
C ALA A 863 -33.31 30.99 8.02
N ASP A 864 -32.27 31.83 8.05
CA ASP A 864 -32.25 33.22 7.55
C ASP A 864 -31.72 33.34 6.10
N GLY A 865 -31.36 32.22 5.46
CA GLY A 865 -30.82 32.18 4.09
C GLY A 865 -29.29 32.28 3.98
N ALA A 866 -28.56 32.28 5.10
CA ALA A 866 -27.09 32.38 5.07
C ALA A 866 -26.40 31.02 4.81
N ILE A 867 -25.59 30.93 3.75
CA ILE A 867 -24.81 29.73 3.36
C ILE A 867 -23.44 29.73 4.06
N LEU A 868 -23.10 28.65 4.76
CA LEU A 868 -21.74 28.43 5.28
C LEU A 868 -20.78 28.01 4.16
N HIS A 869 -19.95 28.95 3.68
CA HIS A 869 -18.92 28.68 2.67
C HIS A 869 -17.61 28.10 3.24
N SER A 870 -17.50 27.91 4.56
CA SER A 870 -16.36 27.25 5.21
C SER A 870 -16.84 26.25 6.28
N PRO A 871 -16.24 25.04 6.36
CA PRO A 871 -16.63 24.02 7.33
C PRO A 871 -16.44 24.51 8.77
N GLN A 872 -17.49 24.47 9.58
CA GLN A 872 -17.41 24.78 11.00
C GLN A 872 -17.17 23.51 11.80
N ILE A 873 -16.17 23.51 12.69
CA ILE A 873 -15.88 22.35 13.53
C ILE A 873 -16.89 22.30 14.69
N VAL A 874 -17.58 21.18 14.88
CA VAL A 874 -18.41 20.95 16.08
C VAL A 874 -17.47 20.73 17.26
N THR A 875 -17.21 21.80 18.01
CA THR A 875 -16.21 21.84 19.07
C THR A 875 -16.41 20.79 20.16
N GLN A 876 -17.65 20.36 20.37
CA GLN A 876 -18.04 19.42 21.43
C GLN A 876 -17.71 17.95 21.12
N LEU A 877 -17.43 17.61 19.86
CA LEU A 877 -16.99 16.27 19.45
C LEU A 877 -15.49 16.22 19.13
N ILE A 878 -14.75 17.32 19.35
CA ILE A 878 -13.29 17.35 19.16
C ILE A 878 -12.64 16.36 20.13
N GLY A 879 -11.89 15.41 19.58
CA GLY A 879 -11.19 14.36 20.34
C GLY A 879 -12.00 13.09 20.59
N VAL A 880 -13.24 13.00 20.09
CA VAL A 880 -14.08 11.79 20.21
C VAL A 880 -14.01 10.98 18.90
N PRO A 881 -13.49 9.73 18.92
CA PRO A 881 -13.38 8.91 17.71
C PRO A 881 -14.74 8.32 17.33
N VAL A 882 -15.51 9.02 16.49
CA VAL A 882 -16.82 8.56 16.01
C VAL A 882 -16.65 7.41 15.01
N VAL A 883 -17.33 6.28 15.24
CA VAL A 883 -17.28 5.06 14.40
C VAL A 883 -18.55 4.83 13.60
N ARG A 884 -19.69 5.39 14.01
CA ARG A 884 -20.97 5.22 13.31
C ARG A 884 -21.86 6.44 13.48
N VAL A 885 -22.61 6.80 12.45
CA VAL A 885 -23.59 7.90 12.48
C VAL A 885 -24.89 7.46 11.83
N VAL A 886 -26.02 7.88 12.43
CA VAL A 886 -27.38 7.53 12.02
C VAL A 886 -28.26 8.76 12.09
N ALA A 887 -29.10 8.96 11.07
CA ALA A 887 -30.05 10.07 11.00
C ALA A 887 -31.50 9.55 11.10
N GLY A 888 -32.24 10.06 12.08
CA GLY A 888 -33.69 9.93 12.15
C GLY A 888 -34.41 10.99 11.34
N GLY A 889 -35.72 11.16 11.56
CA GLY A 889 -36.53 12.17 10.84
C GLY A 889 -35.98 13.59 11.04
N ARG A 890 -35.84 14.01 12.30
CA ARG A 890 -35.32 15.36 12.68
C ARG A 890 -34.25 15.32 13.78
N HIS A 891 -33.59 14.18 13.97
CA HIS A 891 -32.56 13.96 14.99
C HIS A 891 -31.42 13.10 14.45
N CYS A 892 -30.26 13.14 15.10
CA CYS A 892 -29.06 12.41 14.74
C CYS A 892 -28.47 11.71 15.95
N VAL A 893 -27.79 10.59 15.69
CA VAL A 893 -27.09 9.79 16.69
C VAL A 893 -25.71 9.44 16.15
N ALA A 894 -24.67 9.65 16.95
CA ALA A 894 -23.31 9.20 16.70
C ALA A 894 -22.84 8.24 17.79
N ILE A 895 -22.09 7.22 17.40
CA ILE A 895 -21.46 6.26 18.30
C ILE A 895 -19.95 6.43 18.21
N SER A 896 -19.29 6.54 19.35
CA SER A 896 -17.83 6.57 19.47
C SER A 896 -17.22 5.17 19.56
N ALA A 897 -15.93 5.03 19.26
CA ALA A 897 -15.19 3.77 19.33
C ALA A 897 -15.21 3.12 20.73
N GLY A 898 -15.47 3.90 21.78
CA GLY A 898 -15.63 3.43 23.16
C GLY A 898 -17.05 2.94 23.50
N GLY A 899 -17.98 2.94 22.55
CA GLY A 899 -19.40 2.61 22.79
C GLY A 899 -20.22 3.77 23.35
N GLY A 900 -19.65 4.98 23.44
CA GLY A 900 -20.36 6.18 23.88
C GLY A 900 -21.29 6.72 22.81
N VAL A 901 -22.51 7.09 23.21
CA VAL A 901 -23.59 7.52 22.32
C VAL A 901 -23.82 9.02 22.48
N TYR A 902 -23.81 9.74 21.37
CA TYR A 902 -24.05 11.17 21.28
C TYR A 902 -25.30 11.44 20.45
N VAL A 903 -26.21 12.25 20.97
CA VAL A 903 -27.54 12.50 20.38
C VAL A 903 -27.78 14.00 20.24
N TRP A 904 -28.38 14.44 19.13
CA TRP A 904 -28.79 15.83 18.93
C TRP A 904 -29.94 15.97 17.93
N GLY A 905 -30.59 17.12 17.93
CA GLY A 905 -31.73 17.49 17.10
C GLY A 905 -33.04 17.62 17.88
N HIS A 906 -34.14 17.31 17.21
CA HIS A 906 -35.50 17.39 17.74
C HIS A 906 -35.76 16.34 18.82
N ASN A 907 -36.50 16.68 19.88
CA ASN A 907 -36.75 15.78 21.03
C ASN A 907 -38.17 15.83 21.62
N GLU A 908 -39.16 16.39 20.92
CA GLU A 908 -40.51 16.55 21.52
C GLU A 908 -41.18 15.21 21.90
N TYR A 909 -40.76 14.12 21.28
CA TYR A 909 -41.23 12.76 21.54
C TYR A 909 -40.25 11.93 22.39
N GLY A 910 -39.18 12.53 22.91
CA GLY A 910 -38.15 11.81 23.68
C GLY A 910 -37.15 11.01 22.82
N GLN A 911 -37.10 11.27 21.51
CA GLN A 911 -36.25 10.52 20.55
C GLN A 911 -34.74 10.63 20.80
N LEU A 912 -34.29 11.52 21.69
CA LEU A 912 -32.89 11.63 22.10
C LEU A 912 -32.57 10.80 23.35
N GLY A 913 -33.56 10.35 24.13
CA GLY A 913 -33.28 9.50 25.29
C GLY A 913 -32.61 10.23 26.46
N THR A 914 -32.75 11.56 26.57
CA THR A 914 -32.09 12.42 27.57
C THR A 914 -32.84 12.56 28.89
N GLY A 915 -33.95 11.84 29.07
CA GLY A 915 -34.85 11.96 30.23
C GLY A 915 -35.84 13.11 30.16
N ASP A 916 -35.77 13.95 29.12
CA ASP A 916 -36.68 15.06 28.87
C ASP A 916 -37.19 15.08 27.41
N THR A 917 -38.04 16.08 27.09
CA THR A 917 -38.52 16.34 25.73
C THR A 917 -37.94 17.62 25.13
N LEU A 918 -36.83 18.10 25.68
CA LEU A 918 -36.21 19.35 25.24
C LEU A 918 -35.25 19.06 24.08
N PRO A 919 -35.35 19.77 22.94
CA PRO A 919 -34.45 19.57 21.82
C PRO A 919 -33.00 19.92 22.20
N ARG A 920 -32.02 19.30 21.54
CA ARG A 920 -30.59 19.56 21.74
C ARG A 920 -29.98 20.02 20.43
N SER A 921 -29.57 21.28 20.33
CA SER A 921 -28.93 21.81 19.12
C SER A 921 -27.47 21.41 18.98
N THR A 922 -26.88 20.79 20.01
CA THR A 922 -25.50 20.34 20.00
C THR A 922 -25.39 18.91 20.56
N PRO A 923 -24.35 18.13 20.18
CA PRO A 923 -24.20 16.73 20.58
C PRO A 923 -24.21 16.56 22.10
N HIS A 924 -25.23 15.89 22.60
CA HIS A 924 -25.36 15.56 24.02
C HIS A 924 -24.92 14.12 24.24
N PHE A 925 -24.04 13.91 25.20
CA PHE A 925 -23.57 12.57 25.57
C PHE A 925 -24.61 11.88 26.45
N LEU A 926 -24.99 10.65 26.08
CA LEU A 926 -25.99 9.89 26.82
C LEU A 926 -25.31 9.06 27.92
N GLU A 927 -25.37 9.58 29.15
CA GLU A 927 -24.77 8.94 30.33
C GLU A 927 -25.40 7.56 30.60
N GLY A 928 -24.57 6.57 30.98
CA GLY A 928 -25.00 5.20 31.28
C GLY A 928 -24.99 4.23 30.08
N MET A 929 -25.10 4.69 28.83
CA MET A 929 -25.07 3.79 27.66
C MET A 929 -23.66 3.34 27.25
N SER A 930 -22.63 4.08 27.64
CA SER A 930 -21.23 3.70 27.35
C SER A 930 -20.82 2.41 28.05
N ALA A 931 -21.34 2.15 29.26
CA ALA A 931 -21.09 0.92 30.01
C ALA A 931 -21.76 -0.31 29.36
N MET A 932 -22.73 -0.10 28.48
CA MET A 932 -23.47 -1.16 27.78
C MET A 932 -22.85 -1.53 26.43
N HIS A 933 -21.70 -0.94 26.07
CA HIS A 933 -20.97 -1.24 24.83
C HIS A 933 -21.87 -1.25 23.57
N ILE A 934 -22.51 -0.12 23.29
CA ILE A 934 -23.37 0.03 22.10
C ILE A 934 -22.54 -0.09 20.83
N ILE A 935 -22.96 -1.00 19.94
CA ILE A 935 -22.28 -1.29 18.67
C ILE A 935 -23.03 -0.70 17.47
N GLU A 936 -24.37 -0.58 17.56
CA GLU A 936 -25.20 -0.10 16.46
C GLU A 936 -26.34 0.79 16.97
N ALA A 937 -26.77 1.74 16.13
CA ALA A 937 -27.96 2.55 16.34
C ALA A 937 -28.85 2.49 15.10
N TYR A 938 -30.15 2.67 15.31
CA TYR A 938 -31.17 2.68 14.28
C TYR A 938 -32.18 3.78 14.61
N CYS A 939 -32.50 4.64 13.65
CA CYS A 939 -33.42 5.74 13.86
C CYS A 939 -34.63 5.60 12.94
N GLY A 940 -35.82 5.67 13.52
CA GLY A 940 -37.06 5.92 12.80
C GLY A 940 -37.33 7.41 12.63
N ASP A 941 -38.56 7.77 12.27
CA ASP A 941 -38.94 9.18 12.12
C ASP A 941 -38.88 9.96 13.45
N SER A 942 -39.46 9.37 14.51
CA SER A 942 -39.56 9.96 15.86
C SER A 942 -39.15 9.00 17.00
N HIS A 943 -38.37 7.96 16.71
CA HIS A 943 -37.83 7.02 17.71
C HIS A 943 -36.40 6.55 17.36
N THR A 944 -35.67 6.09 18.37
CA THR A 944 -34.29 5.59 18.27
C THR A 944 -34.17 4.25 18.98
N LEU A 945 -33.46 3.31 18.34
CA LEU A 945 -33.08 2.01 18.91
C LEU A 945 -31.55 1.90 18.95
N LEU A 946 -31.02 1.34 20.02
CA LEU A 946 -29.59 1.08 20.24
C LEU A 946 -29.36 -0.41 20.50
N LEU A 947 -28.38 -1.00 19.82
CA LEU A 947 -27.99 -2.40 19.97
C LEU A 947 -26.64 -2.49 20.69
N SER A 948 -26.61 -3.21 21.81
CA SER A 948 -25.38 -3.52 22.55
C SER A 948 -24.62 -4.72 21.96
N GLN A 949 -23.33 -4.81 22.27
CA GLN A 949 -22.49 -5.95 21.89
C GLN A 949 -23.02 -7.29 22.42
N GLU A 950 -23.74 -7.29 23.54
CA GLU A 950 -24.37 -8.48 24.13
C GLU A 950 -25.71 -8.86 23.46
N GLY A 951 -26.10 -8.15 22.40
CA GLY A 951 -27.36 -8.38 21.68
C GLY A 951 -28.60 -7.85 22.42
N ARG A 952 -28.44 -7.00 23.44
CA ARG A 952 -29.56 -6.31 24.12
C ARG A 952 -29.96 -5.07 23.34
N LEU A 953 -31.27 -4.87 23.19
CA LEU A 953 -31.88 -3.75 22.49
C LEU A 953 -32.43 -2.71 23.48
N PHE A 954 -32.07 -1.46 23.27
CA PHE A 954 -32.60 -0.31 24.00
C PHE A 954 -33.38 0.59 23.06
N ALA A 955 -34.48 1.17 23.52
CA ALA A 955 -35.42 1.91 22.69
C ALA A 955 -35.95 3.15 23.42
N PHE A 956 -36.10 4.27 22.71
CA PHE A 956 -36.62 5.54 23.22
C PHE A 956 -37.20 6.41 22.10
N GLY A 957 -38.12 7.33 22.45
CA GLY A 957 -38.90 8.12 21.50
C GLY A 957 -40.41 7.85 21.55
N SER A 958 -41.10 8.12 20.44
CA SER A 958 -42.55 7.92 20.34
C SER A 958 -42.92 6.43 20.39
N ASP A 959 -43.91 6.10 21.21
CA ASP A 959 -44.51 4.76 21.30
C ASP A 959 -46.02 4.76 20.99
N ALA A 960 -46.52 5.83 20.36
CA ALA A 960 -47.93 6.02 20.03
C ALA A 960 -48.53 4.89 19.14
N HIS A 961 -47.69 4.12 18.45
CA HIS A 961 -48.09 2.93 17.68
C HIS A 961 -47.34 1.65 18.08
N GLY A 962 -46.76 1.60 19.28
CA GLY A 962 -46.04 0.43 19.79
C GLY A 962 -44.64 0.25 19.18
N GLN A 963 -44.02 1.32 18.66
CA GLN A 963 -42.75 1.25 17.92
C GLN A 963 -41.56 0.82 18.80
N ILE A 964 -41.68 0.92 20.12
CA ILE A 964 -40.61 0.63 21.08
C ILE A 964 -40.65 -0.83 21.55
N GLY A 965 -41.76 -1.56 21.31
CA GLY A 965 -41.84 -3.01 21.53
C GLY A 965 -41.95 -3.46 22.99
N GLY A 966 -42.31 -2.55 23.92
CA GLY A 966 -42.35 -2.82 25.37
C GLY A 966 -43.64 -3.44 25.92
N GLY A 967 -44.57 -3.90 25.07
CA GLY A 967 -45.83 -4.57 25.47
C GLY A 967 -46.88 -3.68 26.17
N LYS A 968 -46.51 -2.49 26.65
CA LYS A 968 -47.40 -1.47 27.25
C LYS A 968 -47.36 -0.21 26.39
N LYS A 969 -48.52 0.34 26.01
CA LYS A 969 -48.61 1.58 25.24
C LYS A 969 -48.25 2.77 26.13
N PHE A 970 -47.16 3.46 25.82
CA PHE A 970 -46.86 4.78 26.35
C PHE A 970 -46.94 5.82 25.23
N ASP A 971 -47.24 7.09 25.53
CA ASP A 971 -47.25 8.12 24.49
C ASP A 971 -45.82 8.46 24.02
N LYS A 972 -44.85 8.41 24.94
CA LYS A 972 -43.42 8.72 24.71
C LYS A 972 -42.51 8.13 25.78
N HIS A 973 -41.33 7.66 25.38
CA HIS A 973 -40.25 7.23 26.26
C HIS A 973 -39.08 8.21 26.16
N THR A 974 -38.82 8.96 27.23
CA THR A 974 -37.73 9.96 27.25
C THR A 974 -36.39 9.39 27.72
N ASN A 975 -36.35 8.19 28.29
CA ASN A 975 -35.13 7.48 28.71
C ASN A 975 -34.95 6.19 27.90
N PRO A 976 -33.71 5.72 27.64
CA PRO A 976 -33.47 4.45 26.99
C PRO A 976 -34.04 3.31 27.84
N ALA A 977 -35.05 2.63 27.33
CA ALA A 977 -35.66 1.48 27.97
C ALA A 977 -35.17 0.20 27.30
N ALA A 978 -34.76 -0.80 28.10
CA ALA A 978 -34.45 -2.12 27.58
C ALA A 978 -35.75 -2.82 27.13
N VAL A 979 -35.73 -3.43 25.94
CA VAL A 979 -36.86 -4.22 25.46
C VAL A 979 -36.85 -5.58 26.17
N THR A 980 -37.55 -5.66 27.30
CA THR A 980 -37.51 -6.83 28.22
C THR A 980 -38.06 -8.11 27.59
N GLU A 981 -38.99 -8.00 26.65
CA GLU A 981 -39.59 -9.15 25.92
C GLU A 981 -38.57 -9.93 25.07
N LEU A 982 -37.39 -9.35 24.81
CA LEU A 982 -36.27 -9.97 24.10
C LEU A 982 -35.14 -10.42 25.04
N MET A 983 -35.30 -10.27 26.37
CA MET A 983 -34.30 -10.77 27.32
C MET A 983 -34.24 -12.30 27.25
N GLY A 984 -33.05 -12.82 26.93
CA GLY A 984 -32.81 -14.26 26.68
C GLY A 984 -32.64 -14.62 25.20
N SER A 985 -32.63 -13.66 24.27
CA SER A 985 -32.33 -13.90 22.86
C SER A 985 -31.34 -12.87 22.32
N THR A 986 -30.40 -13.30 21.47
CA THR A 986 -29.37 -12.42 20.92
C THR A 986 -29.88 -11.76 19.64
N VAL A 987 -30.06 -10.44 19.66
CA VAL A 987 -30.45 -9.66 18.48
C VAL A 987 -29.21 -9.30 17.66
N THR A 988 -29.19 -9.69 16.37
CA THR A 988 -28.03 -9.47 15.48
C THR A 988 -28.18 -8.26 14.58
N ARG A 989 -29.41 -7.89 14.19
CA ARG A 989 -29.74 -6.69 13.41
C ARG A 989 -31.15 -6.20 13.69
N VAL A 990 -31.36 -4.90 13.46
CA VAL A 990 -32.66 -4.24 13.60
C VAL A 990 -32.87 -3.33 12.38
N ALA A 991 -34.11 -3.08 12.00
CA ALA A 991 -34.45 -2.10 10.96
C ALA A 991 -35.64 -1.27 11.41
N CYS A 992 -35.58 0.06 11.23
CA CYS A 992 -36.66 0.99 11.54
C CYS A 992 -37.21 1.59 10.24
N GLY A 993 -38.52 1.48 10.01
CA GLY A 993 -39.19 2.12 8.87
C GLY A 993 -39.50 3.61 9.12
N ARG A 994 -39.45 4.42 8.05
CA ARG A 994 -40.09 5.75 7.99
C ARG A 994 -41.51 5.60 7.43
N TYR A 995 -42.42 6.50 7.78
CA TYR A 995 -43.75 6.58 7.17
C TYR A 995 -43.59 6.73 5.64
N VAL A 996 -43.69 5.64 4.89
CA VAL A 996 -43.88 5.70 3.43
C VAL A 996 -45.38 5.61 3.21
N ARG A 997 -45.96 6.66 2.64
CA ARG A 997 -47.38 6.69 2.23
C ARG A 997 -47.57 5.85 0.95
N CYS A 998 -47.10 4.61 0.95
CA CYS A 998 -47.38 3.62 -0.08
C CYS A 998 -48.40 2.63 0.48
N SER A 999 -49.62 2.73 -0.02
CA SER A 999 -50.72 1.80 0.25
C SER A 999 -50.32 0.37 -0.12
N PHE A 1000 -50.69 -0.58 0.75
CA PHE A 1000 -50.48 -2.04 0.70
C PHE A 1000 -49.16 -2.55 1.31
N PHE A 1001 -49.00 -2.45 2.63
CA PHE A 1001 -49.04 -3.57 3.60
C PHE A 1001 -48.98 -3.00 5.04
N LEU A 1002 -49.58 -3.73 5.99
CA LEU A 1002 -49.91 -3.30 7.35
C LEU A 1002 -48.70 -3.20 8.32
N SER A 1003 -48.72 -2.19 9.21
CA SER A 1003 -48.11 -2.09 10.57
C SER A 1003 -46.57 -2.31 10.70
N PRO A 1004 -45.91 -1.95 11.84
CA PRO A 1004 -44.46 -1.77 11.89
C PRO A 1004 -43.74 -3.12 11.75
N PHE A 1005 -43.01 -3.29 10.65
CA PHE A 1005 -42.16 -4.45 10.42
C PHE A 1005 -40.93 -4.40 11.35
N PHE A 1006 -40.95 -5.19 12.43
CA PHE A 1006 -39.75 -5.62 13.16
C PHE A 1006 -39.18 -6.85 12.45
N ALA A 1007 -38.07 -6.70 11.71
CA ALA A 1007 -37.26 -7.84 11.32
C ALA A 1007 -36.26 -8.09 12.46
N LEU A 1008 -36.53 -9.09 13.30
CA LEU A 1008 -35.63 -9.57 14.34
C LEU A 1008 -35.12 -10.94 13.90
N GLU A 1009 -33.85 -11.05 13.50
CA GLU A 1009 -33.24 -12.36 13.26
C GLU A 1009 -32.92 -12.98 14.62
N ARG A 1010 -33.83 -13.84 15.10
CA ARG A 1010 -33.72 -14.53 16.39
C ARG A 1010 -33.14 -15.92 16.16
N LEU A 1011 -31.92 -16.17 16.65
CA LEU A 1011 -31.38 -17.53 16.76
C LEU A 1011 -32.08 -18.22 17.93
N LEU A 1012 -33.10 -19.03 17.65
CA LEU A 1012 -33.73 -19.89 18.64
C LEU A 1012 -32.89 -21.16 18.80
N SER A 1013 -32.17 -21.27 19.92
CA SER A 1013 -31.73 -22.57 20.41
C SER A 1013 -32.95 -23.33 20.93
N LYS A 1014 -33.46 -24.28 20.15
CA LYS A 1014 -34.31 -25.34 20.70
C LYS A 1014 -33.42 -26.46 21.22
N ILE A 1015 -33.27 -26.50 22.54
CA ILE A 1015 -33.09 -27.73 23.30
C ILE A 1015 -34.47 -28.04 23.89
N ASP A 1016 -35.13 -29.08 23.39
CA ASP A 1016 -35.69 -30.20 24.16
C ASP A 1016 -36.73 -31.01 23.36
N LEU A 1017 -36.50 -32.33 23.41
CA LEU A 1017 -37.24 -33.52 22.93
C LEU A 1017 -37.30 -33.80 21.42
#